data_AF-A0A7S3QF82-F1
#
_entry.id   AF-A0A7S3QF82-F1
#
_cell.length_a   1.000
_cell.length_b   1.000
_cell.length_c   1.000
_cell.angle_alpha   90.00
_cell.angle_beta   90.00
_cell.angle_gamma   90.00
#
_symmetry.space_group_name_H-M   'P 1'
#
loop_
_entity.id
_entity.type
_entity.pdbx_description
1 polymer ?
#
loop_
_entity_poly.entity_id
_entity_poly.type
_entity_poly.pdbx_seq_one_letter_code
_entity_poly.pdbx_strand_id
1 'polypeptide(L)'
;MIMEQITRPTAMRTKSTTNKEYNKEPNCSNGCLECNNFLWCKGAFKSHSSFETFNKHDAAVEEEQTKQEESEQIGNPYVREILTIKAFNLLSSKLAEYSDDIDKVITEMNEEGAKNIEEFIATIEEVDYEDSDWITSNSIPFDIIFNLFQAQGILFRYDGLLYIDPRFISRATKPLVDHTLDVDWLKQKASKDLLLDFIEDPPSKYPHGTTYKIGDMKKSMNNLLTSGYLDMNSVDFLWRNVPLKYQDYEPFLKMLIDSGIIFRSSVDPSSNDNDDEDSKDTYMPLEGHAVILYRLKETCNAEELEKVWKPKPFHMELRIFLPRGCPPSLAANFAAYIHSLGHCCFAYIHGAVVCTTHDNNYIRADLMKDEDGEDYLSCAIRSSNDLGTEGYRILARMLKIVEKEKEIRLPGLIYDPKIVLPQRLSTDGRPTSVCSQLSWSSEDGHEFCDERKENVFVRGFGTFMIENEDMNASNTSKTDDTASGLLKPLVRPRHVLMSARFLGDTTEKRAREIYSELRALGVNVFMVEVGPGETFGDETNFGLYYMVAMIAICSDNYGQKTESVYSSHAEVKFAFQERRQIIPVKFGKKYPPEPLDSDGGNAGTEQNRVVFSKDLIYCDWSTREWDAKECAEEIKKALEKMDKCPMLDATS
;
A
#
# COMPACT_ATOMS: atom_id res chain seq x y z
N MET A 1 -63.06 -14.59 16.66
CA MET A 1 -62.61 -13.69 17.75
C MET A 1 -61.57 -12.76 17.13
N ILE A 2 -61.92 -11.80 16.27
CA ILE A 2 -62.42 -10.42 16.50
C ILE A 2 -61.57 -9.62 17.51
N MET A 3 -60.88 -8.60 16.98
CA MET A 3 -60.50 -7.29 17.57
C MET A 3 -59.87 -6.47 16.43
N GLU A 4 -60.65 -5.80 15.58
CA GLU A 4 -61.20 -4.42 15.68
C GLU A 4 -60.16 -3.28 15.66
N GLN A 5 -60.16 -2.56 14.54
CA GLN A 5 -59.70 -1.18 14.38
C GLN A 5 -60.79 -0.23 14.88
N ILE A 6 -60.43 0.83 15.61
CA ILE A 6 -61.26 2.06 15.71
C ILE A 6 -60.37 3.31 15.60
N THR A 7 -60.77 4.16 14.67
CA THR A 7 -60.32 5.52 14.35
C THR A 7 -60.98 6.59 15.24
N ARG A 8 -60.18 7.62 15.66
CA ARG A 8 -60.42 9.11 15.76
C ARG A 8 -61.73 9.66 16.42
N PRO A 9 -61.78 10.86 17.06
CA PRO A 9 -61.49 12.14 16.37
C PRO A 9 -61.14 13.46 17.16
N THR A 10 -60.72 14.47 16.38
CA THR A 10 -60.91 15.95 16.49
C THR A 10 -60.59 16.74 17.76
N ALA A 11 -59.77 17.80 17.61
CA ALA A 11 -60.27 19.19 17.67
C ALA A 11 -59.24 20.21 17.11
N MET A 12 -59.68 20.96 16.08
CA MET A 12 -59.11 22.24 15.67
C MET A 12 -59.49 23.34 16.67
N ARG A 13 -58.59 24.28 16.94
CA ARG A 13 -58.99 25.66 17.26
C ARG A 13 -58.04 26.68 16.63
N THR A 14 -58.65 27.58 15.88
CA THR A 14 -58.07 28.63 15.04
C THR A 14 -57.92 29.97 15.76
N LYS A 15 -56.92 30.74 15.30
CA LYS A 15 -56.82 32.22 15.21
C LYS A 15 -56.63 33.04 16.50
N SER A 16 -55.56 33.85 16.56
CA SER A 16 -55.62 35.22 16.02
C SER A 16 -54.24 35.89 15.89
N THR A 17 -54.07 36.54 14.75
CA THR A 17 -53.07 37.51 14.33
C THR A 17 -52.96 38.76 15.21
N THR A 18 -51.75 39.30 15.37
CA THR A 18 -51.51 40.76 15.24
C THR A 18 -50.15 41.03 14.60
N ASN A 19 -50.18 41.83 13.53
CA ASN A 19 -49.04 42.37 12.81
C ASN A 19 -48.26 43.38 13.65
N LYS A 20 -46.94 43.45 13.44
CA LYS A 20 -46.18 44.70 13.35
C LYS A 20 -44.92 44.46 12.53
N GLU A 21 -44.92 45.00 11.31
CA GLU A 21 -43.71 45.30 10.54
C GLU A 21 -42.98 46.48 11.18
N TYR A 22 -41.64 46.46 11.22
CA TYR A 22 -40.79 47.51 10.64
C TYR A 22 -39.32 47.05 10.61
N ASN A 23 -38.67 47.37 9.49
CA ASN A 23 -37.31 47.04 9.04
C ASN A 23 -36.16 47.33 10.03
N LYS A 24 -35.11 46.48 9.99
CA LYS A 24 -33.68 46.84 9.95
C LYS A 24 -32.77 45.59 9.92
N GLU A 25 -32.01 45.40 8.85
CA GLU A 25 -30.71 44.70 8.85
C GLU A 25 -29.58 45.71 9.19
N PRO A 26 -28.31 45.29 9.36
CA PRO A 26 -27.81 44.25 10.25
C PRO A 26 -26.68 44.83 11.15
N ASN A 27 -26.42 44.23 12.31
CA ASN A 27 -25.13 44.38 12.99
C ASN A 27 -24.83 43.09 13.76
N CYS A 28 -23.86 42.33 13.25
CA CYS A 28 -23.26 41.20 13.93
C CYS A 28 -22.38 41.71 15.07
N SER A 29 -22.75 41.38 16.30
CA SER A 29 -21.83 41.38 17.43
C SER A 29 -22.27 40.31 18.43
N ASN A 30 -21.37 39.35 18.66
CA ASN A 30 -21.18 38.56 19.89
C ASN A 30 -22.39 37.86 20.53
N GLY A 31 -22.28 36.53 20.62
CA GLY A 31 -22.86 35.77 21.74
C GLY A 31 -23.55 34.47 21.35
N CYS A 32 -22.78 33.40 21.16
CA CYS A 32 -23.30 32.04 21.35
C CYS A 32 -22.76 31.50 22.68
N LEU A 33 -23.50 31.82 23.75
CA LEU A 33 -23.56 31.02 24.96
C LEU A 33 -24.50 29.86 24.68
N GLU A 34 -23.95 28.65 24.54
CA GLU A 34 -24.55 27.35 24.90
C GLU A 34 -23.72 26.21 24.28
N CYS A 35 -22.64 25.82 24.95
CA CYS A 35 -21.90 24.58 24.71
C CYS A 35 -21.20 24.19 26.02
N ASN A 36 -21.94 23.63 26.98
CA ASN A 36 -21.41 23.26 28.29
C ASN A 36 -21.43 21.75 28.57
N ASN A 37 -21.47 20.89 27.54
CA ASN A 37 -21.40 19.43 27.72
C ASN A 37 -20.64 18.73 26.59
N PHE A 38 -19.36 19.03 26.37
CA PHE A 38 -18.47 18.14 25.59
C PHE A 38 -17.00 18.34 26.03
N LEU A 39 -16.49 17.44 26.89
CA LEU A 39 -15.06 17.20 27.06
C LEU A 39 -14.61 16.29 25.91
N TRP A 40 -13.73 16.73 25.02
CA TRP A 40 -12.64 15.95 24.38
C TRP A 40 -11.67 16.99 23.76
N CYS A 41 -10.36 16.83 24.00
CA CYS A 41 -9.23 17.66 23.52
C CYS A 41 -9.13 19.15 23.91
N LYS A 42 -9.13 19.47 25.22
CA LYS A 42 -8.37 20.60 25.76
C LYS A 42 -7.58 20.15 26.98
N GLY A 43 -6.38 19.62 26.73
CA GLY A 43 -5.46 19.12 27.73
C GLY A 43 -4.06 19.73 27.61
N ALA A 44 -3.96 21.01 27.26
CA ALA A 44 -2.76 21.83 27.46
C ALA A 44 -3.19 23.29 27.35
N PHE A 45 -3.14 24.04 28.46
CA PHE A 45 -2.86 25.47 28.58
C PHE A 45 -3.45 26.05 29.88
N LYS A 46 -2.56 26.75 30.62
CA LYS A 46 -2.72 27.54 31.85
C LYS A 46 -2.66 26.75 33.18
N SER A 47 -1.52 26.80 33.86
CA SER A 47 -1.17 27.93 34.73
C SER A 47 0.13 27.64 35.48
N HIS A 48 1.06 28.59 35.54
CA HIS A 48 1.77 28.92 36.78
C HIS A 48 2.35 30.33 36.65
N SER A 49 1.69 31.26 37.34
CA SER A 49 2.26 32.52 37.78
C SER A 49 2.99 32.28 39.10
N SER A 50 4.16 32.92 39.21
CA SER A 50 4.80 33.41 40.44
C SER A 50 5.16 32.39 41.53
N PHE A 51 6.45 32.08 41.64
CA PHE A 51 7.16 32.19 42.92
C PHE A 51 8.61 32.60 42.65
N GLU A 52 8.93 33.85 42.97
CA GLU A 52 10.29 34.34 43.14
C GLU A 52 10.81 33.86 44.50
N THR A 53 12.00 33.26 44.54
CA THR A 53 12.84 33.32 45.74
C THR A 53 14.31 33.11 45.38
N PHE A 54 15.08 34.16 45.63
CA PHE A 54 16.45 34.15 46.18
C PHE A 54 17.48 33.17 45.59
N ASN A 55 18.43 33.71 44.82
CA ASN A 55 19.79 33.20 44.78
C ASN A 55 20.79 34.30 45.17
N LYS A 56 21.39 34.11 46.34
CA LYS A 56 22.67 34.65 46.79
C LYS A 56 23.33 33.55 47.62
N HIS A 57 24.31 32.85 47.07
CA HIS A 57 25.66 32.84 47.63
C HIS A 57 26.56 31.89 46.83
N ASP A 58 27.68 32.46 46.41
CA ASP A 58 28.86 31.79 45.88
C ASP A 58 29.57 30.93 46.93
N ALA A 59 30.36 30.00 46.38
CA ALA A 59 31.73 29.63 46.76
C ALA A 59 31.97 28.37 47.62
N ALA A 60 33.00 27.65 47.15
CA ALA A 60 33.70 26.49 47.72
C ALA A 60 32.94 25.16 47.56
N VAL A 61 33.50 24.13 46.93
CA VAL A 61 34.83 23.55 47.14
C VAL A 61 35.36 22.90 45.84
N GLU A 62 36.49 23.42 45.37
CA GLU A 62 37.47 22.71 44.53
C GLU A 62 38.37 21.88 45.47
N GLU A 63 38.25 20.56 45.48
CA GLU A 63 39.33 19.63 45.88
C GLU A 63 38.83 18.18 45.70
N GLU A 64 39.04 17.59 44.52
CA GLU A 64 39.32 16.14 44.30
C GLU A 64 39.30 15.80 42.79
N GLN A 65 40.29 16.34 42.07
CA GLN A 65 40.73 15.79 40.79
C GLN A 65 42.23 15.50 40.90
N THR A 66 42.58 14.26 41.24
CA THR A 66 43.86 13.65 40.86
C THR A 66 43.83 12.17 41.23
N LYS A 67 43.28 11.34 40.32
CA LYS A 67 43.60 9.92 40.13
C LYS A 67 42.75 9.35 38.98
N GLN A 68 43.16 9.60 37.74
CA GLN A 68 43.09 8.67 36.60
C GLN A 68 43.40 9.42 35.29
N GLU A 69 44.67 9.81 35.14
CA GLU A 69 45.26 10.04 33.81
C GLU A 69 46.19 8.85 33.57
N GLU A 70 45.67 7.80 32.92
CA GLU A 70 46.44 6.78 32.21
C GLU A 70 45.47 5.88 31.41
N SER A 71 44.85 6.43 30.35
CA SER A 71 44.52 5.71 29.10
C SER A 71 43.79 6.60 28.09
N GLU A 72 44.39 7.72 27.68
CA GLU A 72 44.03 8.38 26.41
C GLU A 72 44.92 7.83 25.29
N GLN A 73 44.50 6.70 24.73
CA GLN A 73 44.80 6.31 23.36
C GLN A 73 43.76 5.26 22.98
N ILE A 74 42.73 5.67 22.25
CA ILE A 74 42.11 4.96 21.12
C ILE A 74 41.03 5.88 20.57
N GLY A 75 41.20 6.26 19.31
CA GLY A 75 40.23 7.04 18.56
C GLY A 75 38.95 6.24 18.27
N ASN A 76 37.86 7.00 18.23
CA ASN A 76 36.63 6.81 17.46
C ASN A 76 36.56 5.58 16.52
N PRO A 77 35.63 4.64 16.76
CA PRO A 77 35.18 3.69 15.75
C PRO A 77 33.66 3.79 15.52
N TYR A 78 33.24 4.77 14.72
CA TYR A 78 31.94 4.77 14.05
C TYR A 78 32.12 4.68 12.53
N VAL A 79 32.54 3.51 12.01
CA VAL A 79 32.38 3.18 10.59
C VAL A 79 32.19 1.66 10.43
N ARG A 80 30.97 1.28 10.00
CA ARG A 80 30.64 0.17 9.08
C ARG A 80 31.72 -0.88 8.84
N GLU A 81 31.51 -2.10 9.37
CA GLU A 81 32.03 -3.33 8.75
C GLU A 81 31.23 -4.58 9.16
N ILE A 82 30.40 -5.07 8.22
CA ILE A 82 30.06 -6.49 7.95
C ILE A 82 29.86 -7.38 9.20
N LEU A 83 28.62 -7.42 9.71
CA LEU A 83 28.19 -8.40 10.72
C LEU A 83 27.60 -9.71 10.18
N THR A 84 27.56 -9.90 8.86
CA THR A 84 27.03 -11.14 8.27
C THR A 84 28.07 -12.27 8.23
N ILE A 85 29.38 -11.97 8.31
CA ILE A 85 30.46 -12.98 8.25
C ILE A 85 31.05 -13.30 9.64
N LYS A 86 31.00 -12.36 10.60
CA LYS A 86 31.41 -12.64 11.99
C LYS A 86 30.35 -13.43 12.76
N ALA A 87 29.05 -13.20 12.53
CA ALA A 87 28.03 -14.10 13.05
C ALA A 87 28.16 -15.50 12.42
N PHE A 88 28.49 -15.60 11.13
CA PHE A 88 28.69 -16.86 10.40
C PHE A 88 29.89 -17.67 10.90
N ASN A 89 31.08 -17.07 11.03
CA ASN A 89 32.25 -17.78 11.57
C ASN A 89 32.12 -18.01 13.08
N LEU A 90 31.41 -17.15 13.83
CA LEU A 90 31.17 -17.38 15.26
C LEU A 90 30.10 -18.44 15.51
N LEU A 91 29.01 -18.50 14.73
CA LEU A 91 28.01 -19.58 14.86
C LEU A 91 28.58 -20.89 14.33
N SER A 92 29.25 -20.90 13.18
CA SER A 92 29.74 -22.13 12.55
C SER A 92 31.03 -22.66 13.20
N SER A 93 31.94 -21.80 13.68
CA SER A 93 33.08 -22.26 14.52
C SER A 93 32.67 -22.56 15.95
N LYS A 94 31.72 -21.82 16.56
CA LYS A 94 31.22 -22.21 17.89
C LYS A 94 30.33 -23.44 17.85
N LEU A 95 29.49 -23.67 16.85
CA LEU A 95 28.72 -24.92 16.74
C LEU A 95 29.63 -26.15 16.59
N ALA A 96 30.84 -25.99 16.04
CA ALA A 96 31.85 -27.05 15.97
C ALA A 96 32.70 -27.19 17.26
N GLU A 97 32.89 -26.12 18.05
CA GLU A 97 33.62 -26.14 19.33
C GLU A 97 32.73 -26.38 20.56
N TYR A 98 31.41 -26.17 20.47
CA TYR A 98 30.45 -26.20 21.58
C TYR A 98 29.58 -27.47 21.61
N SER A 99 30.02 -28.58 21.01
CA SER A 99 29.37 -29.89 21.18
C SER A 99 29.10 -30.23 22.66
N ASP A 100 29.90 -29.72 23.59
CA ASP A 100 29.78 -29.98 25.04
C ASP A 100 29.05 -28.87 25.84
N ASP A 101 28.75 -27.71 25.23
CA ASP A 101 28.07 -26.57 25.90
C ASP A 101 26.73 -26.19 25.21
N ILE A 102 26.31 -26.94 24.18
CA ILE A 102 24.96 -26.87 23.59
C ILE A 102 23.90 -27.02 24.68
N ASP A 103 24.12 -27.91 25.66
CA ASP A 103 23.26 -28.08 26.83
C ASP A 103 23.05 -26.77 27.59
N LYS A 104 24.03 -25.87 27.64
CA LYS A 104 23.95 -24.60 28.38
C LYS A 104 23.17 -23.51 27.63
N VAL A 105 23.30 -23.43 26.31
CA VAL A 105 22.48 -22.54 25.45
C VAL A 105 21.03 -23.06 25.39
N ILE A 106 20.85 -24.38 25.38
CA ILE A 106 19.58 -25.08 25.53
C ILE A 106 18.95 -24.84 26.91
N THR A 107 19.76 -24.78 27.98
CA THR A 107 19.29 -24.49 29.35
C THR A 107 18.78 -23.05 29.52
N GLU A 108 19.27 -22.09 28.73
CA GLU A 108 18.84 -20.69 28.76
C GLU A 108 17.68 -20.37 27.80
N MET A 109 17.47 -21.22 26.78
CA MET A 109 16.27 -21.19 25.93
C MET A 109 15.12 -21.95 26.60
N ASN A 110 13.86 -21.60 26.30
CA ASN A 110 12.76 -22.42 26.78
C ASN A 110 12.85 -23.82 26.13
N GLU A 111 12.46 -24.87 26.86
CA GLU A 111 12.55 -26.28 26.42
C GLU A 111 11.98 -26.50 25.01
N GLU A 112 10.93 -25.75 24.65
CA GLU A 112 10.27 -25.80 23.34
C GLU A 112 11.15 -25.24 22.20
N GLY A 113 11.87 -24.14 22.42
CA GLY A 113 12.75 -23.54 21.43
C GLY A 113 14.02 -24.36 21.21
N ALA A 114 14.56 -24.93 22.29
CA ALA A 114 15.67 -25.88 22.21
C ALA A 114 15.28 -27.12 21.41
N LYS A 115 14.13 -27.72 21.72
CA LYS A 115 13.60 -28.88 21.00
C LYS A 115 13.37 -28.60 19.51
N ASN A 116 12.86 -27.42 19.16
CA ASN A 116 12.68 -27.03 17.75
C ASN A 116 14.00 -26.88 17.00
N ILE A 117 15.07 -26.43 17.67
CA ILE A 117 16.41 -26.35 17.07
C ILE A 117 17.05 -27.74 16.97
N GLU A 118 16.87 -28.61 17.97
CA GLU A 118 17.31 -30.00 17.92
C GLU A 118 16.60 -30.77 16.80
N GLU A 119 15.26 -30.67 16.69
CA GLU A 119 14.51 -31.25 15.58
C GLU A 119 14.95 -30.64 14.24
N PHE A 120 15.30 -29.35 14.19
CA PHE A 120 15.82 -28.69 13.00
C PHE A 120 17.20 -29.21 12.56
N ILE A 121 18.14 -29.32 13.49
CA ILE A 121 19.48 -29.86 13.23
C ILE A 121 19.36 -31.34 12.87
N ALA A 122 18.57 -32.12 13.61
CA ALA A 122 18.30 -33.52 13.30
C ALA A 122 17.61 -33.70 11.94
N THR A 123 16.69 -32.81 11.54
CA THR A 123 16.06 -32.85 10.20
C THR A 123 17.06 -32.54 9.09
N ILE A 124 18.07 -31.71 9.35
CA ILE A 124 19.17 -31.44 8.40
C ILE A 124 20.13 -32.64 8.35
N GLU A 125 20.39 -33.29 9.49
CA GLU A 125 21.30 -34.43 9.63
C GLU A 125 20.69 -35.77 9.17
N GLU A 126 19.38 -35.97 9.29
CA GLU A 126 18.65 -37.18 8.85
C GLU A 126 18.37 -37.21 7.35
N VAL A 127 18.62 -36.11 6.61
CA VAL A 127 18.63 -36.20 5.15
C VAL A 127 19.91 -36.89 4.71
N ASP A 128 19.86 -38.22 4.75
CA ASP A 128 20.91 -39.14 4.32
C ASP A 128 21.09 -39.02 2.79
N TYR A 129 21.81 -37.98 2.36
CA TYR A 129 22.22 -37.79 0.98
C TYR A 129 23.57 -38.45 0.78
N GLU A 130 23.56 -39.68 0.27
CA GLU A 130 24.76 -40.41 -0.17
C GLU A 130 25.58 -39.67 -1.26
N ASP A 131 25.12 -38.52 -1.77
CA ASP A 131 25.82 -37.62 -2.71
C ASP A 131 26.24 -36.28 -2.03
N SER A 132 26.98 -36.37 -0.93
CA SER A 132 27.53 -35.21 -0.20
C SER A 132 28.44 -34.28 -1.04
N ASP A 133 28.96 -34.75 -2.18
CA ASP A 133 29.79 -33.96 -3.11
C ASP A 133 29.00 -32.87 -3.87
N TRP A 134 27.68 -32.99 -4.02
CA TRP A 134 26.86 -32.02 -4.76
C TRP A 134 26.58 -30.73 -3.96
N ILE A 135 26.45 -30.82 -2.63
CA ILE A 135 26.17 -29.66 -1.76
C ILE A 135 27.44 -28.83 -1.57
N THR A 136 28.61 -29.48 -1.49
CA THR A 136 29.90 -28.77 -1.42
C THR A 136 30.27 -28.06 -2.72
N SER A 137 29.71 -28.49 -3.86
CA SER A 137 29.98 -27.90 -5.18
C SER A 137 28.91 -26.89 -5.65
N ASN A 138 27.69 -26.94 -5.11
CA ASN A 138 26.63 -25.97 -5.35
C ASN A 138 26.04 -25.44 -4.04
N SER A 139 26.81 -24.64 -3.29
CA SER A 139 26.34 -24.04 -2.04
C SER A 139 25.10 -23.17 -2.30
N ILE A 140 23.91 -23.68 -1.99
CA ILE A 140 22.68 -22.89 -2.01
C ILE A 140 22.89 -21.73 -1.02
N PRO A 141 22.79 -20.47 -1.46
CA PRO A 141 22.96 -19.33 -0.57
C PRO A 141 21.99 -19.43 0.62
N PHE A 142 22.49 -19.25 1.84
CA PHE A 142 21.68 -19.30 3.06
C PHE A 142 20.45 -18.38 3.03
N ASP A 143 20.53 -17.26 2.31
CA ASP A 143 19.38 -16.38 2.10
C ASP A 143 18.20 -17.09 1.44
N ILE A 144 18.45 -18.04 0.53
CA ILE A 144 17.39 -18.84 -0.10
C ILE A 144 16.73 -19.75 0.93
N ILE A 145 17.53 -20.38 1.79
CA ILE A 145 17.04 -21.27 2.85
C ILE A 145 16.21 -20.47 3.87
N PHE A 146 16.72 -19.32 4.35
CA PHE A 146 15.99 -18.47 5.27
C PHE A 146 14.71 -17.90 4.65
N ASN A 147 14.74 -17.50 3.38
CA ASN A 147 13.54 -17.04 2.69
C ASN A 147 12.51 -18.17 2.55
N LEU A 148 12.94 -19.40 2.27
CA LEU A 148 12.06 -20.56 2.22
C LEU A 148 11.41 -20.85 3.58
N PHE A 149 12.20 -20.85 4.66
CA PHE A 149 11.67 -21.06 6.02
C PHE A 149 10.77 -19.92 6.49
N GLN A 150 11.09 -18.68 6.12
CA GLN A 150 10.21 -17.56 6.37
C GLN A 150 8.90 -17.69 5.60
N ALA A 151 8.95 -18.11 4.33
CA ALA A 151 7.75 -18.36 3.53
C ALA A 151 6.90 -19.52 4.09
N GLN A 152 7.53 -20.51 4.73
CA GLN A 152 6.86 -21.60 5.44
C GLN A 152 6.36 -21.21 6.84
N GLY A 153 6.71 -20.01 7.33
CA GLY A 153 6.35 -19.55 8.67
C GLY A 153 7.05 -20.31 9.79
N ILE A 154 8.22 -20.90 9.53
CA ILE A 154 9.05 -21.62 10.52
C ILE A 154 9.88 -20.64 11.33
N LEU A 155 10.40 -19.60 10.69
CA LEU A 155 11.13 -18.49 11.30
C LEU A 155 10.65 -17.17 10.71
N PHE A 156 11.02 -16.07 11.35
CA PHE A 156 10.75 -14.75 10.81
C PHE A 156 12.01 -13.89 10.86
N ARG A 157 12.36 -13.23 9.75
CA ARG A 157 13.53 -12.34 9.67
C ARG A 157 13.06 -10.90 9.43
N TYR A 158 13.57 -9.97 10.23
CA TYR A 158 13.29 -8.55 10.06
C TYR A 158 14.45 -7.68 10.57
N ASP A 159 14.98 -6.81 9.71
CA ASP A 159 16.02 -5.81 10.05
C ASP A 159 17.24 -6.40 10.80
N GLY A 160 17.71 -7.58 10.36
CA GLY A 160 18.82 -8.29 10.98
C GLY A 160 18.45 -9.12 12.23
N LEU A 161 17.22 -9.02 12.73
CA LEU A 161 16.69 -9.90 13.77
C LEU A 161 16.13 -11.20 13.17
N LEU A 162 16.38 -12.30 13.88
CA LEU A 162 15.88 -13.62 13.54
C LEU A 162 15.02 -14.15 14.69
N TYR A 163 13.73 -14.29 14.45
CA TYR A 163 12.76 -14.86 15.39
C TYR A 163 12.58 -16.34 15.07
N ILE A 164 13.17 -17.21 15.90
CA ILE A 164 13.15 -18.67 15.73
C ILE A 164 11.80 -19.27 16.17
N ASP A 165 11.06 -18.60 17.05
CA ASP A 165 9.69 -18.97 17.43
C ASP A 165 8.68 -17.95 16.87
N PRO A 166 8.09 -18.15 15.68
CA PRO A 166 7.05 -17.27 15.16
C PRO A 166 5.84 -17.11 16.09
N ARG A 167 5.58 -18.09 16.99
CA ARG A 167 4.52 -17.97 18.01
C ARG A 167 4.82 -16.86 19.00
N PHE A 168 6.08 -16.48 19.19
CA PHE A 168 6.45 -15.31 19.97
C PHE A 168 5.82 -14.03 19.40
N ILE A 169 5.89 -13.84 18.08
CA ILE A 169 5.30 -12.67 17.41
C ILE A 169 3.81 -12.64 17.68
N SER A 170 3.11 -13.77 17.50
CA SER A 170 1.68 -13.89 17.82
C SER A 170 1.36 -13.60 19.29
N ARG A 171 2.20 -14.04 20.24
CA ARG A 171 2.03 -13.75 21.67
C ARG A 171 2.21 -12.27 21.99
N ALA A 172 3.13 -11.60 21.31
CA ALA A 172 3.39 -10.17 21.50
C ALA A 172 2.33 -9.29 20.80
N THR A 173 1.80 -9.70 19.65
CA THR A 173 0.75 -8.97 18.93
C THR A 173 -0.64 -9.20 19.51
N LYS A 174 -0.94 -10.40 20.02
CA LYS A 174 -2.24 -10.72 20.61
C LYS A 174 -2.77 -9.65 21.60
N PRO A 175 -2.04 -9.23 22.64
CA PRO A 175 -2.56 -8.24 23.61
C PRO A 175 -2.81 -6.86 22.97
N LEU A 176 -2.09 -6.55 21.88
CA LEU A 176 -2.27 -5.31 21.13
C LEU A 176 -3.60 -5.30 20.36
N VAL A 177 -4.09 -6.45 19.89
CA VAL A 177 -5.32 -6.58 19.08
C VAL A 177 -6.48 -7.28 19.83
N ASP A 178 -6.34 -7.53 21.13
CA ASP A 178 -7.30 -8.29 21.93
C ASP A 178 -8.57 -7.47 22.27
N HIS A 179 -9.62 -7.61 21.46
CA HIS A 179 -10.92 -6.95 21.67
C HIS A 179 -11.64 -7.34 22.97
N THR A 180 -11.19 -8.35 23.72
CA THR A 180 -11.77 -8.65 25.04
C THR A 180 -11.37 -7.62 26.10
N LEU A 181 -10.29 -6.87 25.85
CA LEU A 181 -9.92 -5.71 26.64
C LEU A 181 -10.70 -4.50 26.11
N ASP A 182 -11.75 -4.08 26.81
CA ASP A 182 -12.57 -2.92 26.43
C ASP A 182 -12.64 -1.86 27.56
N VAL A 183 -13.36 -0.77 27.31
CA VAL A 183 -13.49 0.33 28.30
C VAL A 183 -14.19 -0.14 29.58
N ASP A 184 -15.05 -1.15 29.50
CA ASP A 184 -15.74 -1.71 30.67
C ASP A 184 -14.81 -2.60 31.48
N TRP A 185 -13.87 -3.31 30.85
CA TRP A 185 -12.78 -4.02 31.51
C TRP A 185 -12.00 -3.09 32.43
N LEU A 186 -11.67 -1.86 32.03
CA LEU A 186 -10.99 -0.87 32.88
C LEU A 186 -11.81 -0.42 34.11
N LYS A 187 -13.13 -0.58 34.09
CA LYS A 187 -14.01 -0.23 35.22
C LYS A 187 -14.06 -1.35 36.26
N GLN A 188 -13.80 -2.59 35.85
CA GLN A 188 -13.81 -3.76 36.72
C GLN A 188 -12.79 -3.64 37.86
N LYS A 189 -13.05 -4.30 38.99
CA LYS A 189 -12.11 -4.31 40.12
C LYS A 189 -10.83 -5.07 39.76
N ALA A 190 -10.96 -6.24 39.11
CA ALA A 190 -9.85 -7.11 38.77
C ALA A 190 -8.79 -6.43 37.87
N SER A 191 -9.21 -5.57 36.93
CA SER A 191 -8.27 -4.82 36.07
C SER A 191 -7.53 -3.73 36.85
N LYS A 192 -8.19 -3.07 37.81
CA LYS A 192 -7.55 -2.09 38.70
C LYS A 192 -6.52 -2.75 39.60
N ASP A 193 -6.85 -3.90 40.16
CA ASP A 193 -5.94 -4.69 40.99
C ASP A 193 -4.74 -5.12 40.15
N LEU A 194 -4.95 -5.63 38.94
CA LEU A 194 -3.87 -6.03 38.04
C LEU A 194 -3.00 -4.85 37.52
N LEU A 195 -3.57 -3.66 37.38
CA LEU A 195 -2.80 -2.43 37.09
C LEU A 195 -1.98 -1.98 38.31
N LEU A 196 -2.52 -2.11 39.52
CA LEU A 196 -1.79 -1.82 40.76
C LEU A 196 -0.64 -2.79 40.96
N ASP A 197 -0.86 -4.09 40.77
CA ASP A 197 0.17 -5.12 40.86
C ASP A 197 1.35 -4.81 39.91
N PHE A 198 1.07 -4.41 38.67
CA PHE A 198 2.10 -4.01 37.71
C PHE A 198 2.89 -2.77 38.13
N ILE A 199 2.25 -1.82 38.82
CA ILE A 199 2.89 -0.58 39.28
C ILE A 199 3.73 -0.82 40.54
N GLU A 200 3.24 -1.67 41.45
CA GLU A 200 3.92 -2.01 42.70
C GLU A 200 5.12 -2.95 42.48
N ASP A 201 5.00 -3.87 41.51
CA ASP A 201 6.05 -4.83 41.16
C ASP A 201 6.26 -4.85 39.63
N PRO A 202 6.85 -3.78 39.04
CA PRO A 202 7.14 -3.77 37.62
C PRO A 202 8.17 -4.86 37.32
N PRO A 203 7.97 -5.67 36.26
CA PRO A 203 8.91 -6.71 35.86
C PRO A 203 10.36 -6.22 35.81
N SER A 204 11.31 -7.02 36.30
CA SER A 204 12.74 -6.68 36.40
C SER A 204 13.41 -6.29 35.07
N LYS A 205 12.74 -6.55 33.94
CA LYS A 205 13.19 -6.19 32.60
C LYS A 205 13.05 -4.69 32.26
N TYR A 206 12.37 -3.89 33.09
CA TYR A 206 12.26 -2.44 32.88
C TYR A 206 13.44 -1.69 33.50
N PRO A 207 13.93 -0.61 32.87
CA PRO A 207 15.05 0.16 33.40
C PRO A 207 14.76 0.65 34.83
N HIS A 208 15.73 0.47 35.73
CA HIS A 208 15.60 0.88 37.12
C HIS A 208 15.32 2.39 37.21
N GLY A 209 14.17 2.76 37.78
CA GLY A 209 13.78 4.15 38.01
C GLY A 209 12.52 4.62 37.27
N THR A 210 11.93 3.79 36.38
CA THR A 210 10.65 4.14 35.76
C THR A 210 9.52 4.09 36.80
N THR A 211 9.09 5.25 37.28
CA THR A 211 7.95 5.33 38.21
C THR A 211 6.64 5.47 37.44
N TYR A 212 5.83 4.42 37.41
CA TYR A 212 4.49 4.48 36.84
C TYR A 212 3.50 5.09 37.85
N LYS A 213 2.65 6.01 37.40
CA LYS A 213 1.49 6.47 38.18
C LYS A 213 0.24 5.76 37.67
N ILE A 214 -0.61 5.31 38.59
CA ILE A 214 -1.87 4.65 38.21
C ILE A 214 -2.78 5.52 37.36
N GLY A 215 -2.76 6.85 37.58
CA GLY A 215 -3.51 7.80 36.76
C GLY A 215 -3.05 7.79 35.31
N ASP A 216 -1.74 7.77 35.09
CA ASP A 216 -1.14 7.80 33.75
C ASP A 216 -1.37 6.47 33.04
N MET A 217 -1.15 5.34 33.72
CA MET A 217 -1.42 4.02 33.14
C MET A 217 -2.90 3.82 32.77
N LYS A 218 -3.84 4.25 33.64
CA LYS A 218 -5.27 4.22 33.32
C LYS A 218 -5.62 5.10 32.13
N LYS A 219 -4.99 6.26 32.02
CA LYS A 219 -5.18 7.19 30.89
C LYS A 219 -4.65 6.56 29.59
N SER A 220 -3.42 6.04 29.60
CA SER A 220 -2.80 5.34 28.46
C SER A 220 -3.65 4.17 27.99
N MET A 221 -4.04 3.26 28.91
CA MET A 221 -4.93 2.16 28.57
C MET A 221 -6.30 2.63 28.07
N ASN A 222 -6.91 3.65 28.67
CA ASN A 222 -8.16 4.19 28.17
C ASN A 222 -8.02 4.76 26.75
N ASN A 223 -6.92 5.46 26.46
CA ASN A 223 -6.65 5.98 25.11
C ASN A 223 -6.51 4.84 24.10
N LEU A 224 -5.76 3.78 24.43
CA LEU A 224 -5.65 2.59 23.60
C LEU A 224 -7.01 1.94 23.33
N LEU A 225 -7.82 1.73 24.38
CA LEU A 225 -9.09 1.00 24.26
C LEU A 225 -10.19 1.82 23.57
N THR A 226 -10.09 3.15 23.57
CA THR A 226 -11.08 4.03 22.93
C THR A 226 -10.70 4.46 21.53
N SER A 227 -9.41 4.68 21.28
CA SER A 227 -8.89 5.31 20.05
C SER A 227 -7.80 4.51 19.35
N GLY A 228 -7.41 3.36 19.90
CA GLY A 228 -6.28 2.58 19.39
C GLY A 228 -4.91 3.22 19.65
N TYR A 229 -4.84 4.39 20.29
CA TYR A 229 -3.60 5.11 20.57
C TYR A 229 -2.68 4.30 21.49
N LEU A 230 -1.46 4.05 21.02
CA LEU A 230 -0.45 3.25 21.69
C LEU A 230 0.71 4.13 22.16
N ASP A 231 0.94 4.14 23.46
CA ASP A 231 2.13 4.75 24.08
C ASP A 231 2.97 3.70 24.82
N MET A 232 4.15 4.10 25.29
CA MET A 232 5.06 3.19 25.99
C MET A 232 4.47 2.62 27.29
N ASN A 233 3.66 3.39 28.03
CA ASN A 233 3.01 2.88 29.25
C ASN A 233 2.09 1.71 28.92
N SER A 234 1.28 1.85 27.87
CA SER A 234 0.41 0.78 27.38
C SER A 234 1.21 -0.41 26.88
N VAL A 235 2.30 -0.19 26.13
CA VAL A 235 3.18 -1.28 25.65
C VAL A 235 3.78 -2.05 26.83
N ASP A 236 4.38 -1.35 27.80
CA ASP A 236 5.00 -1.95 28.97
C ASP A 236 4.00 -2.82 29.76
N PHE A 237 2.78 -2.33 29.93
CA PHE A 237 1.73 -3.09 30.60
C PHE A 237 1.28 -4.30 29.78
N LEU A 238 1.02 -4.15 28.48
CA LEU A 238 0.53 -5.22 27.62
C LEU A 238 1.57 -6.33 27.42
N TRP A 239 2.84 -5.98 27.38
CA TRP A 239 3.95 -6.91 27.23
C TRP A 239 4.57 -7.37 28.54
N ARG A 240 3.95 -7.09 29.69
CA ARG A 240 4.44 -7.56 31.01
C ARG A 240 4.71 -9.07 31.08
N ASN A 241 3.92 -9.86 30.35
CA ASN A 241 4.03 -11.33 30.29
C ASN A 241 4.70 -11.85 29.01
N VAL A 242 5.15 -10.94 28.12
CA VAL A 242 5.86 -11.30 26.90
C VAL A 242 7.35 -11.36 27.25
N PRO A 243 8.08 -12.44 26.89
CA PRO A 243 9.51 -12.57 27.18
C PRO A 243 10.36 -11.72 26.21
N LEU A 244 10.02 -10.43 26.08
CA LEU A 244 10.75 -9.42 25.31
C LEU A 244 11.51 -8.53 26.28
N LYS A 245 12.81 -8.31 26.07
CA LYS A 245 13.60 -7.36 26.88
C LYS A 245 13.33 -5.94 26.41
N TYR A 246 13.46 -4.96 27.29
CA TYR A 246 13.15 -3.55 26.97
C TYR A 246 13.96 -3.01 25.78
N GLN A 247 15.24 -3.38 25.69
CA GLN A 247 16.11 -3.01 24.56
C GLN A 247 15.62 -3.52 23.19
N ASP A 248 14.78 -4.56 23.18
CA ASP A 248 14.24 -5.17 21.96
C ASP A 248 12.87 -4.57 21.58
N TYR A 249 12.32 -3.65 22.39
CA TYR A 249 10.99 -3.07 22.13
C TYR A 249 11.00 -2.23 20.87
N GLU A 250 12.00 -1.37 20.70
CA GLU A 250 12.13 -0.50 19.54
C GLU A 250 12.15 -1.27 18.20
N PRO A 251 13.07 -2.22 17.97
CA PRO A 251 13.11 -2.94 16.70
C PRO A 251 11.86 -3.81 16.50
N PHE A 252 11.26 -4.33 17.57
CA PHE A 252 10.00 -5.08 17.49
C PHE A 252 8.81 -4.17 17.13
N LEU A 253 8.71 -2.97 17.71
CA LEU A 253 7.69 -1.99 17.35
C LEU A 253 7.86 -1.53 15.90
N LYS A 254 9.09 -1.31 15.46
CA LYS A 254 9.40 -1.00 14.05
C LYS A 254 8.93 -2.11 13.10
N MET A 255 9.14 -3.38 13.47
CA MET A 255 8.59 -4.54 12.74
C MET A 255 7.05 -4.50 12.68
N LEU A 256 6.38 -4.18 13.79
CA LEU A 256 4.92 -4.08 13.82
C LEU A 256 4.39 -2.91 12.98
N ILE A 257 5.15 -1.82 12.88
CA ILE A 257 4.82 -0.68 12.04
C ILE A 257 4.96 -1.05 10.56
N ASP A 258 6.10 -1.64 10.17
CA ASP A 258 6.36 -2.02 8.79
C ASP A 258 5.44 -3.14 8.27
N SER A 259 5.01 -4.03 9.18
CA SER A 259 4.00 -5.06 8.86
C SER A 259 2.57 -4.51 8.79
N GLY A 260 2.35 -3.24 9.12
CA GLY A 260 1.03 -2.61 9.09
C GLY A 260 0.10 -3.05 10.23
N ILE A 261 0.67 -3.48 11.36
CA ILE A 261 -0.10 -3.78 12.59
C ILE A 261 -0.28 -2.49 13.40
N ILE A 262 0.76 -1.67 13.47
CA ILE A 262 0.77 -0.35 14.12
C ILE A 262 0.90 0.72 13.02
N PHE A 263 0.13 1.79 13.14
CA PHE A 263 0.13 2.88 12.17
C PHE A 263 0.56 4.18 12.84
N ARG A 264 1.35 5.00 12.13
CA ARG A 264 1.75 6.32 12.63
C ARG A 264 0.79 7.39 12.14
N SER A 265 0.18 8.13 13.05
CA SER A 265 -0.48 9.39 12.75
C SER A 265 0.58 10.48 12.59
N SER A 266 0.44 11.33 11.57
CA SER A 266 1.45 12.32 11.16
C SER A 266 1.55 13.54 12.04
N VAL A 267 0.68 13.65 13.04
CA VAL A 267 0.72 14.76 13.98
C VAL A 267 1.91 14.55 14.91
N ASP A 268 3.00 15.23 14.61
CA ASP A 268 3.95 15.62 15.63
C ASP A 268 3.46 16.95 16.22
N PRO A 269 2.86 16.97 17.42
CA PRO A 269 2.35 18.19 18.04
C PRO A 269 3.49 19.13 18.49
N SER A 270 4.75 18.70 18.36
CA SER A 270 5.92 19.43 18.81
C SER A 270 6.81 19.98 17.69
N SER A 271 6.57 19.58 16.44
CA SER A 271 7.26 20.15 15.27
C SER A 271 6.71 21.56 14.97
N ASN A 272 7.11 22.54 15.78
CA ASN A 272 7.28 23.88 15.24
C ASN A 272 8.45 23.78 14.24
N ASP A 273 8.23 24.21 12.99
CA ASP A 273 9.10 24.12 11.80
C ASP A 273 10.50 24.80 11.91
N ASN A 274 11.14 24.76 13.08
CA ASN A 274 12.54 25.13 13.24
C ASN A 274 13.39 23.87 13.10
N ASP A 275 13.51 23.41 11.85
CA ASP A 275 14.37 22.30 11.43
C ASP A 275 15.84 22.63 11.69
N ASP A 276 16.35 22.32 12.88
CA ASP A 276 17.78 22.14 13.11
C ASP A 276 18.12 20.69 12.70
N GLU A 277 18.56 20.50 11.44
CA GLU A 277 18.89 19.19 10.80
C GLU A 277 19.97 18.35 11.53
N ASP A 278 20.57 18.84 12.61
CA ASP A 278 21.72 18.23 13.27
C ASP A 278 21.40 17.35 14.49
N SER A 279 20.16 17.29 14.99
CA SER A 279 19.81 16.39 16.10
C SER A 279 19.47 14.98 15.61
N LYS A 280 20.49 14.18 15.28
CA LYS A 280 20.37 12.71 15.07
C LYS A 280 20.15 11.93 16.38
N ASP A 281 19.44 12.51 17.34
CA ASP A 281 19.17 11.85 18.61
C ASP A 281 18.03 10.83 18.44
N THR A 282 18.39 9.56 18.62
CA THR A 282 17.55 8.43 19.07
C THR A 282 16.03 8.60 18.91
N TYR A 283 15.55 8.55 17.66
CA TYR A 283 14.12 8.62 17.35
C TYR A 283 13.38 7.41 17.91
N MET A 284 12.64 7.56 19.01
CA MET A 284 11.85 6.44 19.53
C MET A 284 10.71 6.10 18.56
N PRO A 285 10.49 4.82 18.21
CA PRO A 285 9.53 4.45 17.15
C PRO A 285 8.07 4.87 17.36
N LEU A 286 7.71 5.28 18.58
CA LEU A 286 6.36 5.73 18.97
C LEU A 286 6.22 7.26 19.06
N GLU A 287 7.25 8.05 18.72
CA GLU A 287 7.17 9.52 18.76
C GLU A 287 6.10 10.07 17.79
N GLY A 288 5.86 9.37 16.67
CA GLY A 288 4.67 9.57 15.86
C GLY A 288 3.49 8.82 16.46
N HIS A 289 2.41 9.53 16.82
CA HIS A 289 1.19 9.02 17.44
C HIS A 289 0.77 7.65 16.90
N ALA A 290 1.20 6.59 17.58
CA ALA A 290 1.00 5.22 17.11
C ALA A 290 -0.45 4.80 17.37
N VAL A 291 -1.10 4.20 16.39
CA VAL A 291 -2.49 3.76 16.45
C VAL A 291 -2.59 2.32 15.97
N ILE A 292 -3.34 1.51 16.70
CA ILE A 292 -3.66 0.13 16.32
C ILE A 292 -5.08 0.10 15.79
N LEU A 293 -5.25 0.19 14.47
CA LEU A 293 -6.59 0.24 13.88
C LEU A 293 -7.41 -1.02 14.11
N TYR A 294 -6.74 -2.17 14.20
CA TYR A 294 -7.36 -3.44 14.53
C TYR A 294 -8.00 -3.46 15.93
N ARG A 295 -7.79 -2.44 16.78
CA ARG A 295 -8.51 -2.31 18.06
C ARG A 295 -9.81 -1.56 17.98
N LEU A 296 -10.02 -0.82 16.90
CA LEU A 296 -11.16 0.05 16.77
C LEU A 296 -12.43 -0.78 16.55
N LYS A 297 -13.58 -0.15 16.80
CA LYS A 297 -14.88 -0.81 16.60
C LYS A 297 -15.03 -1.25 15.14
N GLU A 298 -15.70 -2.37 14.94
CA GLU A 298 -16.01 -2.85 13.58
C GLU A 298 -16.95 -1.90 12.84
N THR A 299 -17.98 -1.44 13.56
CA THR A 299 -19.02 -0.59 12.99
C THR A 299 -18.89 0.86 13.42
N CYS A 300 -19.15 1.74 12.47
CA CYS A 300 -19.24 3.17 12.69
C CYS A 300 -20.60 3.54 13.29
N ASN A 301 -20.62 4.27 14.41
CA ASN A 301 -21.84 4.91 14.89
C ASN A 301 -22.14 6.13 14.02
N ALA A 302 -23.21 6.05 13.22
CA ALA A 302 -23.61 7.13 12.30
C ALA A 302 -23.82 8.48 13.02
N GLU A 303 -24.33 8.49 14.26
CA GLU A 303 -24.54 9.73 15.01
C GLU A 303 -23.22 10.38 15.46
N GLU A 304 -22.20 9.58 15.79
CA GLU A 304 -20.87 10.08 16.13
C GLU A 304 -20.14 10.59 14.89
N LEU A 305 -20.30 9.88 13.78
CA LEU A 305 -19.74 10.26 12.49
C LEU A 305 -20.33 11.59 11.98
N GLU A 306 -21.65 11.76 12.02
CA GLU A 306 -22.32 13.01 11.61
C GLU A 306 -21.84 14.23 12.42
N LYS A 307 -21.47 14.05 13.69
CA LYS A 307 -20.94 15.14 14.53
C LYS A 307 -19.58 15.66 14.03
N VAL A 308 -18.75 14.78 13.46
CA VAL A 308 -17.40 15.13 12.97
C VAL A 308 -17.37 15.38 11.46
N TRP A 309 -18.18 14.67 10.68
CA TRP A 309 -18.22 14.72 9.22
C TRP A 309 -19.27 15.70 8.71
N LYS A 310 -19.12 16.97 9.10
CA LYS A 310 -20.09 18.03 8.77
C LYS A 310 -20.13 18.33 7.26
N PRO A 311 -21.29 18.71 6.70
CA PRO A 311 -21.38 19.14 5.31
C PRO A 311 -20.55 20.40 5.07
N LYS A 312 -19.90 20.46 3.90
CA LYS A 312 -19.11 21.61 3.44
C LYS A 312 -19.41 21.89 1.96
N PRO A 313 -19.21 23.14 1.48
CA PRO A 313 -19.60 23.52 0.12
C PRO A 313 -18.84 22.79 -0.99
N PHE A 314 -17.59 22.39 -0.74
CA PHE A 314 -16.80 21.64 -1.70
C PHE A 314 -16.64 20.20 -1.26
N HIS A 315 -16.95 19.27 -2.17
CA HIS A 315 -16.90 17.84 -1.93
C HIS A 315 -16.35 17.11 -3.16
N MET A 316 -15.44 16.18 -2.93
CA MET A 316 -14.88 15.30 -3.96
C MET A 316 -14.76 13.90 -3.37
N GLU A 317 -15.02 12.87 -4.17
CA GLU A 317 -14.97 11.50 -3.70
C GLU A 317 -14.29 10.59 -4.73
N LEU A 318 -13.31 9.81 -4.28
CA LEU A 318 -12.78 8.67 -5.01
C LEU A 318 -13.45 7.40 -4.48
N ARG A 319 -14.01 6.58 -5.37
CA ARG A 319 -14.53 5.24 -5.07
C ARG A 319 -13.68 4.20 -5.78
N ILE A 320 -13.17 3.22 -5.06
CA ILE A 320 -12.34 2.13 -5.60
C ILE A 320 -13.12 0.84 -5.40
N PHE A 321 -13.76 0.37 -6.47
CA PHE A 321 -14.60 -0.82 -6.45
C PHE A 321 -13.76 -2.09 -6.39
N LEU A 322 -14.18 -3.05 -5.57
CA LEU A 322 -13.46 -4.29 -5.28
C LEU A 322 -14.38 -5.48 -5.60
N PRO A 323 -14.47 -5.91 -6.89
CA PRO A 323 -15.46 -6.89 -7.35
C PRO A 323 -15.31 -8.29 -6.72
N ARG A 324 -14.22 -8.55 -5.99
CA ARG A 324 -13.98 -9.81 -5.27
C ARG A 324 -14.02 -9.65 -3.75
N GLY A 325 -14.57 -8.54 -3.26
CA GLY A 325 -14.57 -8.16 -1.86
C GLY A 325 -13.28 -7.45 -1.44
N CYS A 326 -13.35 -6.73 -0.32
CA CYS A 326 -12.19 -6.03 0.23
C CYS A 326 -11.36 -6.95 1.15
N PRO A 327 -10.06 -7.15 0.88
CA PRO A 327 -9.18 -7.83 1.83
C PRO A 327 -9.19 -7.11 3.19
N PRO A 328 -9.30 -7.83 4.32
CA PRO A 328 -9.44 -7.20 5.64
C PRO A 328 -8.32 -6.20 5.99
N SER A 329 -7.09 -6.47 5.55
CA SER A 329 -5.95 -5.57 5.78
C SER A 329 -6.01 -4.31 4.92
N LEU A 330 -6.63 -4.36 3.74
CA LEU A 330 -6.63 -3.24 2.80
C LEU A 330 -7.41 -2.05 3.35
N ALA A 331 -8.60 -2.28 3.91
CA ALA A 331 -9.40 -1.21 4.52
C ALA A 331 -8.68 -0.55 5.71
N ALA A 332 -8.03 -1.36 6.56
CA ALA A 332 -7.25 -0.85 7.69
C ALA A 332 -6.05 -0.04 7.20
N ASN A 333 -5.26 -0.55 6.25
CA ASN A 333 -4.12 0.16 5.66
C ASN A 333 -4.57 1.47 4.97
N PHE A 334 -5.73 1.45 4.31
CA PHE A 334 -6.31 2.61 3.65
C PHE A 334 -6.73 3.68 4.67
N ALA A 335 -7.42 3.30 5.75
CA ALA A 335 -7.78 4.20 6.83
C ALA A 335 -6.53 4.75 7.54
N ALA A 336 -5.55 3.91 7.82
CA ALA A 336 -4.31 4.27 8.48
C ALA A 336 -3.53 5.35 7.76
N TYR A 337 -3.45 5.24 6.44
CA TYR A 337 -2.76 6.26 5.67
C TYR A 337 -3.42 7.63 5.85
N ILE A 338 -4.74 7.69 5.96
CA ILE A 338 -5.44 8.96 6.19
C ILE A 338 -5.05 9.57 7.54
N HIS A 339 -4.82 8.77 8.58
CA HIS A 339 -4.26 9.26 9.85
C HIS A 339 -2.89 9.95 9.67
N SER A 340 -2.14 9.59 8.62
CA SER A 340 -0.88 10.26 8.30
C SER A 340 -1.04 11.56 7.49
N LEU A 341 -2.28 12.00 7.23
CA LEU A 341 -2.57 13.26 6.52
C LEU A 341 -3.04 14.39 7.45
N GLY A 342 -3.26 14.13 8.74
CA GLY A 342 -3.72 15.16 9.67
C GLY A 342 -4.23 14.62 11.00
N HIS A 343 -5.04 15.43 11.68
CA HIS A 343 -5.56 15.14 13.00
C HIS A 343 -6.78 14.21 12.94
N CYS A 344 -6.64 12.99 13.48
CA CYS A 344 -7.76 12.06 13.60
C CYS A 344 -8.89 12.65 14.45
N CYS A 345 -10.07 12.78 13.84
CA CYS A 345 -11.29 13.21 14.48
C CYS A 345 -12.14 12.01 14.93
N PHE A 346 -12.11 10.92 14.16
CA PHE A 346 -12.87 9.71 14.43
C PHE A 346 -12.27 8.54 13.63
N ALA A 347 -12.27 7.32 14.18
CA ALA A 347 -11.74 6.15 13.49
C ALA A 347 -12.46 4.87 13.94
N TYR A 348 -12.53 3.91 13.03
CA TYR A 348 -13.06 2.56 13.19
C TYR A 348 -12.26 1.60 12.29
N ILE A 349 -12.44 0.28 12.43
CA ILE A 349 -11.55 -0.69 11.73
C ILE A 349 -11.60 -0.54 10.20
N HIS A 350 -12.74 -0.10 9.69
CA HIS A 350 -13.04 0.03 8.28
C HIS A 350 -12.97 1.48 7.77
N GLY A 351 -12.59 2.45 8.61
CA GLY A 351 -12.55 3.82 8.15
C GLY A 351 -12.07 4.85 9.17
N ALA A 352 -11.79 6.05 8.68
CA ALA A 352 -11.29 7.16 9.48
C ALA A 352 -11.75 8.50 8.92
N VAL A 353 -11.93 9.46 9.83
CA VAL A 353 -12.15 10.87 9.53
C VAL A 353 -11.01 11.68 10.15
N VAL A 354 -10.32 12.43 9.30
CA VAL A 354 -9.15 13.22 9.65
C VAL A 354 -9.36 14.66 9.22
N CYS A 355 -8.96 15.61 10.06
CA CYS A 355 -8.88 17.01 9.72
C CYS A 355 -7.43 17.38 9.40
N THR A 356 -7.18 17.85 8.18
CA THR A 356 -5.88 18.41 7.79
C THR A 356 -5.55 19.67 8.61
N THR A 357 -4.28 19.88 8.93
CA THR A 357 -3.80 20.97 9.78
C THR A 357 -3.85 22.33 9.11
N HIS A 358 -3.55 22.41 7.81
CA HIS A 358 -3.38 23.69 7.10
C HIS A 358 -4.71 24.29 6.61
N ASP A 359 -5.63 23.47 6.09
CA ASP A 359 -6.80 23.97 5.35
C ASP A 359 -8.14 23.70 6.04
N ASN A 360 -8.13 23.05 7.21
CA ASN A 360 -9.33 22.49 7.83
C ASN A 360 -10.15 21.62 6.85
N ASN A 361 -9.49 20.96 5.89
CA ASN A 361 -10.13 19.96 5.04
C ASN A 361 -10.41 18.73 5.89
N TYR A 362 -11.63 18.22 5.79
CA TYR A 362 -11.98 16.94 6.38
C TYR A 362 -11.84 15.88 5.31
N ILE A 363 -11.04 14.86 5.59
CA ILE A 363 -10.85 13.69 4.75
C ILE A 363 -11.48 12.52 5.47
N ARG A 364 -12.31 11.77 4.75
CA ARG A 364 -12.94 10.54 5.23
C ARG A 364 -12.55 9.42 4.30
N ALA A 365 -12.01 8.33 4.83
CA ALA A 365 -11.89 7.11 4.07
C ALA A 365 -12.54 5.95 4.76
N ASP A 366 -13.38 5.21 4.02
CA ASP A 366 -14.14 4.09 4.54
C ASP A 366 -14.22 2.95 3.52
N LEU A 367 -14.37 1.73 4.03
CA LEU A 367 -14.96 0.63 3.30
C LEU A 367 -16.49 0.75 3.35
N MET A 368 -17.11 0.80 2.18
CA MET A 368 -18.56 0.88 2.02
C MET A 368 -19.05 -0.25 1.09
N LYS A 369 -20.36 -0.47 1.11
CA LYS A 369 -21.05 -1.32 0.14
C LYS A 369 -21.96 -0.47 -0.72
N ASP A 370 -22.03 -0.76 -2.01
CA ASP A 370 -22.95 -0.07 -2.91
C ASP A 370 -24.36 -0.68 -2.87
N GLU A 371 -25.24 -0.25 -3.78
CA GLU A 371 -26.62 -0.73 -3.88
C GLU A 371 -26.70 -2.21 -4.25
N ASP A 372 -25.70 -2.72 -4.98
CA ASP A 372 -25.57 -4.11 -5.40
C ASP A 372 -24.87 -4.98 -4.33
N GLY A 373 -24.39 -4.35 -3.25
CA GLY A 373 -23.69 -5.00 -2.16
C GLY A 373 -22.20 -5.25 -2.42
N GLU A 374 -21.64 -4.67 -3.49
CA GLU A 374 -20.21 -4.73 -3.80
C GLU A 374 -19.42 -3.82 -2.87
N ASP A 375 -18.28 -4.33 -2.39
CA ASP A 375 -17.37 -3.58 -1.54
C ASP A 375 -16.63 -2.52 -2.37
N TYR A 376 -16.52 -1.30 -1.84
CA TYR A 376 -15.64 -0.28 -2.38
C TYR A 376 -14.97 0.54 -1.28
N LEU A 377 -13.73 0.94 -1.51
CA LEU A 377 -13.07 1.94 -0.68
C LEU A 377 -13.47 3.33 -1.16
N SER A 378 -14.03 4.14 -0.28
CA SER A 378 -14.31 5.54 -0.54
C SER A 378 -13.26 6.40 0.13
N CYS A 379 -12.74 7.39 -0.57
CA CYS A 379 -12.03 8.52 0.01
C CYS A 379 -12.75 9.81 -0.39
N ALA A 380 -13.45 10.40 0.57
CA ALA A 380 -14.17 11.64 0.42
C ALA A 380 -13.40 12.80 1.07
N ILE A 381 -13.37 13.95 0.40
CA ILE A 381 -12.78 15.18 0.93
C ILE A 381 -13.88 16.24 0.99
N ARG A 382 -13.94 16.98 2.09
CA ARG A 382 -14.84 18.10 2.31
C ARG A 382 -14.04 19.33 2.73
N SER A 383 -14.22 20.43 2.00
CA SER A 383 -13.55 21.69 2.29
C SER A 383 -14.48 22.89 2.27
N SER A 384 -14.14 23.88 3.09
CA SER A 384 -14.77 25.20 3.09
C SER A 384 -14.25 26.06 1.95
N ASN A 385 -13.05 25.74 1.46
CA ASN A 385 -12.38 26.37 0.34
C ASN A 385 -12.45 25.45 -0.88
N ASP A 386 -12.12 25.99 -2.05
CA ASP A 386 -11.95 25.15 -3.23
C ASP A 386 -10.90 24.06 -2.96
N LEU A 387 -11.19 22.83 -3.37
CA LEU A 387 -10.29 21.69 -3.17
C LEU A 387 -9.07 21.77 -4.09
N GLY A 388 -9.22 22.41 -5.25
CA GLY A 388 -8.15 22.68 -6.20
C GLY A 388 -7.27 21.45 -6.47
N THR A 389 -5.98 21.70 -6.67
CA THR A 389 -4.97 20.66 -6.93
C THR A 389 -4.67 19.77 -5.72
N GLU A 390 -4.83 20.28 -4.49
CA GLU A 390 -4.50 19.52 -3.28
C GLU A 390 -5.50 18.39 -3.02
N GLY A 391 -6.80 18.64 -3.25
CA GLY A 391 -7.82 17.59 -3.19
C GLY A 391 -7.50 16.42 -4.12
N TYR A 392 -7.15 16.71 -5.38
CA TYR A 392 -6.72 15.69 -6.34
C TYR A 392 -5.43 14.99 -5.90
N ARG A 393 -4.47 15.72 -5.34
CA ARG A 393 -3.22 15.14 -4.83
C ARG A 393 -3.47 14.12 -3.72
N ILE A 394 -4.39 14.42 -2.81
CA ILE A 394 -4.83 13.49 -1.76
C ILE A 394 -5.45 12.25 -2.39
N LEU A 395 -6.41 12.39 -3.32
CA LEU A 395 -7.05 11.23 -3.96
C LEU A 395 -6.05 10.37 -4.77
N ALA A 396 -5.14 11.00 -5.51
CA ALA A 396 -4.09 10.30 -6.25
C ALA A 396 -3.13 9.55 -5.30
N ARG A 397 -2.79 10.13 -4.15
CA ARG A 397 -2.03 9.44 -3.10
C ARG A 397 -2.80 8.24 -2.56
N MET A 398 -4.11 8.36 -2.34
CA MET A 398 -4.94 7.23 -1.90
C MET A 398 -4.95 6.07 -2.89
N LEU A 399 -5.04 6.37 -4.19
CA LEU A 399 -4.97 5.35 -5.23
C LEU A 399 -3.61 4.64 -5.26
N LYS A 400 -2.51 5.40 -5.13
CA LYS A 400 -1.14 4.85 -5.08
C LYS A 400 -0.92 3.86 -3.92
N ILE A 401 -1.66 3.99 -2.82
CA ILE A 401 -1.58 3.02 -1.71
C ILE A 401 -2.19 1.69 -2.13
N VAL A 402 -3.34 1.72 -2.81
CA VAL A 402 -3.99 0.50 -3.30
C VAL A 402 -3.09 -0.18 -4.34
N GLU A 403 -2.42 0.60 -5.19
CA GLU A 403 -1.38 0.11 -6.11
C GLU A 403 -0.22 -0.56 -5.37
N LYS A 404 0.34 0.14 -4.37
CA LYS A 404 1.44 -0.39 -3.55
C LYS A 404 1.03 -1.67 -2.80
N GLU A 405 -0.17 -1.71 -2.24
CA GLU A 405 -0.70 -2.90 -1.56
C GLU A 405 -0.87 -4.05 -2.55
N LYS A 406 -1.36 -3.78 -3.77
CA LYS A 406 -1.42 -4.78 -4.85
C LYS A 406 -0.02 -5.32 -5.18
N GLU A 407 0.97 -4.46 -5.35
CA GLU A 407 2.33 -4.88 -5.73
C GLU A 407 3.03 -5.69 -4.62
N ILE A 408 2.89 -5.26 -3.36
CA ILE A 408 3.68 -5.81 -2.25
C ILE A 408 2.98 -6.97 -1.56
N ARG A 409 1.67 -6.84 -1.29
CA ARG A 409 0.94 -7.74 -0.36
C ARG A 409 -0.18 -8.51 -1.04
N LEU A 410 -0.76 -7.98 -2.11
CA LEU A 410 -1.99 -8.47 -2.72
C LEU A 410 -1.87 -8.55 -4.26
N PRO A 411 -0.94 -9.34 -4.83
CA PRO A 411 -0.69 -9.38 -6.29
C PRO A 411 -1.92 -9.80 -7.12
N GLY A 412 -2.90 -10.45 -6.50
CA GLY A 412 -4.19 -10.80 -7.12
C GLY A 412 -5.30 -9.75 -6.97
N LEU A 413 -5.02 -8.57 -6.41
CA LEU A 413 -6.02 -7.53 -6.19
C LEU A 413 -6.51 -6.94 -7.51
N ILE A 414 -7.81 -7.05 -7.74
CA ILE A 414 -8.51 -6.45 -8.88
C ILE A 414 -9.36 -5.30 -8.30
N TYR A 415 -9.22 -4.11 -8.87
CA TYR A 415 -9.98 -2.94 -8.46
C TYR A 415 -10.29 -2.02 -9.65
N ASP A 416 -11.35 -1.21 -9.51
CA ASP A 416 -11.78 -0.22 -10.52
C ASP A 416 -11.99 1.16 -9.85
N PRO A 417 -11.11 2.15 -10.07
CA PRO A 417 -11.26 3.48 -9.48
C PRO A 417 -12.23 4.36 -10.29
N LYS A 418 -13.16 5.02 -9.60
CA LYS A 418 -14.11 6.00 -10.14
C LYS A 418 -14.04 7.27 -9.31
N ILE A 419 -13.88 8.42 -9.97
CA ILE A 419 -13.93 9.72 -9.30
C ILE A 419 -15.34 10.27 -9.49
N VAL A 420 -16.01 10.52 -8.37
CA VAL A 420 -17.28 11.23 -8.34
C VAL A 420 -16.96 12.72 -8.30
N LEU A 421 -17.26 13.40 -9.40
CA LEU A 421 -16.99 14.84 -9.50
C LEU A 421 -17.88 15.63 -8.53
N PRO A 422 -17.40 16.81 -8.06
CA PRO A 422 -18.19 17.68 -7.22
C PRO A 422 -19.50 18.04 -7.89
N GLN A 423 -20.62 17.66 -7.28
CA GLN A 423 -21.89 18.33 -7.55
C GLN A 423 -21.85 19.65 -6.77
N ARG A 424 -21.82 20.81 -7.46
CA ARG A 424 -22.03 22.08 -6.74
C ARG A 424 -23.47 22.05 -6.25
N LEU A 425 -23.65 21.97 -4.94
CA LEU A 425 -24.93 22.31 -4.34
C LEU A 425 -25.11 23.81 -4.55
N SER A 426 -26.06 24.19 -5.39
CA SER A 426 -26.51 25.56 -5.51
C SER A 426 -27.00 26.07 -4.13
N THR A 427 -27.11 27.38 -3.97
CA THR A 427 -27.58 28.00 -2.72
C THR A 427 -29.01 27.57 -2.32
N ASP A 428 -29.79 27.00 -3.24
CA ASP A 428 -31.10 26.39 -3.00
C ASP A 428 -31.06 24.85 -2.80
N GLY A 429 -29.86 24.28 -2.66
CA GLY A 429 -29.64 22.86 -2.38
C GLY A 429 -29.77 21.92 -3.58
N ARG A 430 -29.76 22.44 -4.82
CA ARG A 430 -29.85 21.62 -6.04
C ARG A 430 -28.47 21.37 -6.64
N PRO A 431 -28.20 20.16 -7.16
CA PRO A 431 -26.93 19.89 -7.83
C PRO A 431 -26.83 20.67 -9.15
N THR A 432 -25.72 21.37 -9.34
CA THR A 432 -25.30 22.02 -10.60
C THR A 432 -23.95 21.43 -11.00
N SER A 433 -23.82 20.94 -12.24
CA SER A 433 -22.57 20.33 -12.71
C SER A 433 -21.54 21.43 -13.03
N VAL A 434 -20.32 21.26 -12.50
CA VAL A 434 -19.18 22.16 -12.75
C VAL A 434 -18.18 21.40 -13.63
N CYS A 435 -18.58 21.11 -14.88
CA CYS A 435 -17.66 20.46 -15.83
C CYS A 435 -16.90 21.49 -16.70
N SER A 436 -17.37 22.74 -16.79
CA SER A 436 -16.97 23.65 -17.87
C SER A 436 -15.63 24.38 -17.71
N GLN A 437 -14.83 24.11 -16.66
CA GLN A 437 -13.59 24.86 -16.39
C GLN A 437 -12.35 24.01 -16.05
N LEU A 438 -12.47 22.69 -16.07
CA LEU A 438 -11.32 21.79 -15.90
C LEU A 438 -11.08 21.11 -17.25
N SER A 439 -10.18 21.68 -18.08
CA SER A 439 -9.66 20.97 -19.25
C SER A 439 -8.70 19.89 -18.78
N TRP A 440 -8.99 18.65 -19.16
CA TRP A 440 -8.13 17.50 -18.88
C TRP A 440 -7.39 17.18 -20.18
N SER A 441 -6.08 17.42 -20.22
CA SER A 441 -5.22 16.91 -21.29
C SER A 441 -4.54 15.64 -20.79
N SER A 442 -4.83 14.51 -21.44
CA SER A 442 -3.86 13.41 -21.45
C SER A 442 -2.72 13.77 -22.41
N GLU A 443 -1.52 13.20 -22.24
CA GLU A 443 -0.42 13.35 -23.22
C GLU A 443 -0.84 12.88 -24.64
N ASP A 444 -1.97 12.17 -24.78
CA ASP A 444 -2.57 11.73 -26.05
C ASP A 444 -3.55 12.73 -26.69
N GLY A 445 -3.76 13.92 -26.11
CA GLY A 445 -4.56 14.98 -26.72
C GLY A 445 -6.08 14.75 -26.73
N HIS A 446 -6.60 13.87 -25.86
CA HIS A 446 -8.03 13.67 -25.69
C HIS A 446 -8.58 14.55 -24.57
N GLU A 447 -9.35 15.59 -24.93
CA GLU A 447 -10.14 16.38 -23.98
C GLU A 447 -11.27 15.51 -23.39
N PHE A 448 -11.21 15.27 -22.08
CA PHE A 448 -12.32 14.64 -21.34
C PHE A 448 -13.26 15.71 -20.78
N CYS A 449 -14.24 16.12 -21.58
CA CYS A 449 -15.45 16.79 -21.09
C CYS A 449 -16.64 16.45 -21.97
N ASP A 450 -17.27 15.30 -21.71
CA ASP A 450 -18.63 15.05 -22.19
C ASP A 450 -19.59 15.42 -21.05
N GLU A 451 -20.22 16.59 -21.15
CA GLU A 451 -21.07 17.25 -20.12
C GLU A 451 -22.25 16.39 -19.62
N ARG A 452 -22.46 15.17 -20.14
CA ARG A 452 -23.59 14.28 -19.83
C ARG A 452 -23.26 13.08 -18.95
N LYS A 453 -22.00 12.88 -18.55
CA LYS A 453 -21.65 11.74 -17.67
C LYS A 453 -21.44 12.22 -16.24
N GLU A 454 -22.38 11.85 -15.37
CA GLU A 454 -22.33 12.16 -13.92
C GLU A 454 -21.11 11.57 -13.20
N ASN A 455 -20.39 10.64 -13.85
CA ASN A 455 -19.18 9.99 -13.34
C ASN A 455 -18.07 10.05 -14.38
N VAL A 456 -16.87 10.47 -13.99
CA VAL A 456 -15.66 10.35 -14.82
C VAL A 456 -15.03 8.99 -14.54
N PHE A 457 -15.10 8.11 -15.53
CA PHE A 457 -14.35 6.86 -15.50
C PHE A 457 -12.87 7.18 -15.71
N VAL A 458 -12.05 6.87 -14.73
CA VAL A 458 -10.58 6.91 -14.88
C VAL A 458 -10.17 5.64 -15.63
N ARG A 459 -10.44 5.59 -16.94
CA ARG A 459 -9.98 4.50 -17.81
C ARG A 459 -8.62 4.87 -18.38
N GLY A 460 -7.59 4.20 -17.86
CA GLY A 460 -6.21 4.37 -18.29
C GLY A 460 -5.35 4.81 -17.11
N PHE A 461 -4.24 4.10 -16.89
CA PHE A 461 -3.26 4.39 -15.85
C PHE A 461 -2.44 5.63 -16.18
N GLY A 462 -3.09 6.74 -16.53
CA GLY A 462 -2.46 8.03 -16.84
C GLY A 462 -1.92 8.72 -15.61
N THR A 463 -0.76 9.38 -15.72
CA THR A 463 -0.30 10.33 -14.70
C THR A 463 -1.26 11.52 -14.65
N PHE A 464 -1.72 11.91 -13.47
CA PHE A 464 -2.45 13.17 -13.26
C PHE A 464 -1.49 14.35 -13.48
N MET A 465 -1.52 14.98 -14.66
CA MET A 465 -0.87 16.27 -14.91
C MET A 465 -1.98 17.33 -14.87
N ILE A 466 -1.91 18.25 -13.91
CA ILE A 466 -2.74 19.46 -13.91
C ILE A 466 -1.87 20.56 -14.49
N GLU A 467 -2.08 20.90 -15.76
CA GLU A 467 -1.48 22.09 -16.36
C GLU A 467 -2.39 23.28 -16.05
N ASN A 468 -1.94 24.17 -15.15
CA ASN A 468 -2.57 25.47 -14.97
C ASN A 468 -2.12 26.38 -16.11
N GLU A 469 -2.97 26.61 -17.12
CA GLU A 469 -2.67 27.54 -18.21
C GLU A 469 -2.66 29.04 -17.79
N ASP A 470 -3.12 29.39 -16.58
CA ASP A 470 -3.41 30.79 -16.21
C ASP A 470 -2.50 31.44 -15.14
N MET A 471 -1.25 30.99 -14.95
CA MET A 471 -0.30 31.69 -14.06
C MET A 471 1.08 31.98 -14.67
N ASN A 472 1.11 32.47 -15.91
CA ASN A 472 2.32 33.12 -16.45
C ASN A 472 2.03 34.53 -16.98
N ALA A 473 1.88 35.46 -16.04
CA ALA A 473 2.32 36.84 -16.24
C ALA A 473 3.06 37.32 -14.98
N SER A 474 4.33 37.68 -15.15
CA SER A 474 5.17 38.45 -14.23
C SER A 474 5.81 37.72 -13.04
N ASN A 475 7.00 37.14 -13.23
CA ASN A 475 8.27 37.80 -12.83
C ASN A 475 9.49 36.90 -13.07
N THR A 476 10.46 37.46 -13.78
CA THR A 476 11.79 36.88 -14.02
C THR A 476 12.64 36.92 -12.74
N SER A 477 13.06 35.76 -12.25
CA SER A 477 14.18 35.63 -11.32
C SER A 477 14.92 34.33 -11.65
N LYS A 478 16.18 34.47 -12.07
CA LYS A 478 17.11 33.37 -12.32
C LYS A 478 17.60 32.82 -10.97
N THR A 479 17.34 31.54 -10.70
CA THR A 479 18.17 30.73 -9.81
C THR A 479 18.24 29.30 -10.37
N ASP A 480 19.44 28.74 -10.28
CA ASP A 480 19.84 27.44 -10.81
C ASP A 480 19.11 26.29 -10.10
N ASP A 481 18.28 25.55 -10.83
CA ASP A 481 17.73 24.27 -10.38
C ASP A 481 18.50 23.12 -11.02
N THR A 482 19.39 22.53 -10.22
CA THR A 482 19.92 21.19 -10.46
C THR A 482 19.28 20.27 -9.42
N ALA A 483 18.69 19.17 -9.90
CA ALA A 483 18.22 18.00 -9.15
C ALA A 483 16.86 18.09 -8.42
N SER A 484 15.79 17.85 -9.19
CA SER A 484 14.63 17.07 -8.68
C SER A 484 14.04 16.24 -9.83
N GLY A 485 14.67 15.09 -10.08
CA GLY A 485 14.16 14.06 -10.98
C GLY A 485 13.01 13.29 -10.34
N LEU A 486 11.82 13.87 -10.32
CA LEU A 486 10.57 13.20 -9.94
C LEU A 486 10.19 12.20 -11.04
N LEU A 487 10.38 10.92 -10.76
CA LEU A 487 10.00 9.79 -11.62
C LEU A 487 8.49 9.84 -11.93
N LYS A 488 8.15 10.12 -13.19
CA LYS A 488 6.80 9.96 -13.74
C LYS A 488 6.35 8.49 -13.60
N PRO A 489 5.12 8.20 -13.15
CA PRO A 489 4.55 6.86 -13.26
C PRO A 489 4.53 6.42 -14.72
N LEU A 490 5.16 5.29 -15.02
CA LEU A 490 5.21 4.72 -16.36
C LEU A 490 3.83 4.14 -16.71
N VAL A 491 2.96 4.96 -17.30
CA VAL A 491 1.84 4.48 -18.10
C VAL A 491 2.46 3.67 -19.22
N ARG A 492 2.42 2.34 -19.13
CA ARG A 492 3.09 1.52 -20.14
C ARG A 492 2.21 1.53 -21.39
N PRO A 493 2.71 2.05 -22.52
CA PRO A 493 1.89 2.21 -23.73
C PRO A 493 1.48 0.83 -24.26
N ARG A 494 0.20 0.68 -24.62
CA ARG A 494 -0.33 -0.52 -25.29
C ARG A 494 0.43 -0.76 -26.58
N HIS A 495 0.70 -2.02 -26.92
CA HIS A 495 1.59 -2.37 -28.02
C HIS A 495 1.01 -3.46 -28.93
N VAL A 496 1.62 -3.66 -30.09
CA VAL A 496 1.41 -4.85 -30.93
C VAL A 496 2.44 -5.90 -30.53
N LEU A 497 2.00 -7.07 -30.11
CA LEU A 497 2.92 -8.16 -29.74
C LEU A 497 3.39 -8.87 -31.00
N MET A 498 4.69 -9.02 -31.19
CA MET A 498 5.23 -9.92 -32.19
C MET A 498 5.60 -11.27 -31.57
N SER A 499 4.86 -12.30 -31.98
CA SER A 499 5.10 -13.68 -31.59
C SER A 499 5.83 -14.41 -32.73
N ALA A 500 6.96 -15.01 -32.39
CA ALA A 500 7.80 -15.81 -33.28
C ALA A 500 8.44 -16.95 -32.49
N ARG A 501 9.05 -17.92 -33.18
CA ARG A 501 9.93 -18.90 -32.53
C ARG A 501 11.38 -18.45 -32.63
N PHE A 502 12.00 -18.26 -31.47
CA PHE A 502 13.38 -17.80 -31.33
C PHE A 502 14.33 -18.99 -31.23
N LEU A 503 14.70 -19.58 -32.37
CA LEU A 503 15.60 -20.74 -32.46
C LEU A 503 16.99 -20.38 -32.99
N GLY A 504 17.31 -19.09 -33.13
CA GLY A 504 18.55 -18.60 -33.74
C GLY A 504 18.63 -18.84 -35.26
N ASP A 505 17.51 -19.17 -35.90
CA ASP A 505 17.45 -19.48 -37.33
C ASP A 505 17.20 -18.24 -38.20
N THR A 506 17.06 -18.45 -39.51
CA THR A 506 16.72 -17.37 -40.44
C THR A 506 15.35 -16.77 -40.18
N THR A 507 14.42 -17.51 -39.59
CA THR A 507 13.07 -17.03 -39.25
C THR A 507 13.16 -15.99 -38.14
N GLU A 508 13.89 -16.29 -37.07
CA GLU A 508 14.14 -15.34 -35.99
C GLU A 508 14.79 -14.07 -36.51
N LYS A 509 15.85 -14.21 -37.32
CA LYS A 509 16.52 -13.04 -37.91
C LYS A 509 15.55 -12.14 -38.67
N ARG A 510 14.70 -12.73 -39.51
CA ARG A 510 13.67 -12.00 -40.28
C ARG A 510 12.63 -11.34 -39.37
N ALA A 511 12.21 -12.00 -38.30
CA ALA A 511 11.29 -11.41 -37.31
C ALA A 511 11.90 -10.17 -36.63
N ARG A 512 13.19 -10.23 -36.25
CA ARG A 512 13.93 -9.08 -35.67
C ARG A 512 14.13 -7.94 -36.68
N GLU A 513 14.30 -8.27 -37.97
CA GLU A 513 14.37 -7.27 -39.03
C GLU A 513 13.00 -6.57 -39.22
N ILE A 514 11.88 -7.32 -39.26
CA ILE A 514 10.52 -6.74 -39.27
C ILE A 514 10.30 -5.87 -38.03
N TYR A 515 10.73 -6.32 -36.86
CA TYR A 515 10.62 -5.57 -35.60
C TYR A 515 11.21 -4.17 -35.72
N SER A 516 12.42 -4.12 -36.26
CA SER A 516 13.21 -2.90 -36.41
C SER A 516 12.53 -1.95 -37.41
N GLU A 517 12.05 -2.49 -38.53
CA GLU A 517 11.34 -1.71 -39.56
C GLU A 517 9.97 -1.19 -39.07
N LEU A 518 9.21 -1.99 -38.32
CA LEU A 518 7.94 -1.55 -37.71
C LEU A 518 8.16 -0.41 -36.71
N ARG A 519 9.19 -0.49 -35.87
CA ARG A 519 9.57 0.62 -34.98
C ARG A 519 9.97 1.85 -35.79
N ALA A 520 10.75 1.69 -36.86
CA ALA A 520 11.15 2.80 -37.75
C ALA A 520 9.94 3.47 -38.42
N LEU A 521 8.86 2.71 -38.67
CA LEU A 521 7.59 3.20 -39.19
C LEU A 521 6.66 3.82 -38.11
N GLY A 522 7.12 3.89 -36.85
CA GLY A 522 6.38 4.48 -35.73
C GLY A 522 5.31 3.56 -35.10
N VAL A 523 5.36 2.25 -35.36
CA VAL A 523 4.44 1.29 -34.73
C VAL A 523 4.98 0.93 -33.34
N ASN A 524 4.15 1.05 -32.30
CA ASN A 524 4.51 0.59 -30.96
C ASN A 524 4.43 -0.95 -30.90
N VAL A 525 5.52 -1.61 -31.28
CA VAL A 525 5.64 -3.07 -31.32
C VAL A 525 6.50 -3.57 -30.16
N PHE A 526 6.06 -4.66 -29.52
CA PHE A 526 6.78 -5.36 -28.46
C PHE A 526 7.16 -6.75 -28.94
N MET A 527 8.37 -7.18 -28.63
CA MET A 527 8.91 -8.50 -28.92
C MET A 527 9.64 -8.95 -27.67
N VAL A 528 9.36 -10.17 -27.21
CA VAL A 528 9.96 -10.71 -25.99
C VAL A 528 11.47 -10.85 -26.19
N GLU A 529 12.23 -10.12 -25.38
CA GLU A 529 13.68 -10.21 -25.27
C GLU A 529 14.00 -10.31 -23.79
N VAL A 530 14.84 -11.27 -23.41
CA VAL A 530 15.28 -11.42 -22.01
C VAL A 530 16.78 -11.21 -21.91
N GLY A 531 17.19 -10.38 -20.97
CA GLY A 531 18.57 -10.23 -20.53
C GLY A 531 18.94 -11.23 -19.44
N PRO A 532 20.23 -11.30 -19.06
CA PRO A 532 20.67 -12.07 -17.90
C PRO A 532 19.94 -11.62 -16.62
N GLY A 533 19.23 -12.54 -15.98
CA GLY A 533 18.48 -12.28 -14.73
C GLY A 533 16.97 -12.04 -14.92
N GLU A 534 16.49 -11.92 -16.15
CA GLU A 534 15.05 -11.82 -16.46
C GLU A 534 14.45 -13.21 -16.78
N THR A 535 13.13 -13.35 -16.61
CA THR A 535 12.43 -14.58 -17.00
C THR A 535 11.61 -14.36 -18.27
N PHE A 536 11.65 -15.33 -19.19
CA PHE A 536 10.78 -15.31 -20.38
C PHE A 536 9.30 -15.24 -20.01
N GLY A 537 8.92 -15.81 -18.87
CA GLY A 537 7.54 -15.84 -18.42
C GLY A 537 6.97 -14.47 -18.11
N ASP A 538 7.74 -13.63 -17.42
CA ASP A 538 7.31 -12.29 -17.04
C ASP A 538 7.18 -11.38 -18.28
N GLU A 539 8.14 -11.44 -19.19
CA GLU A 539 8.13 -10.67 -20.43
C GLU A 539 7.04 -11.13 -21.41
N THR A 540 6.81 -12.44 -21.54
CA THR A 540 5.68 -12.96 -22.34
C THR A 540 4.35 -12.56 -21.73
N ASN A 541 4.19 -12.66 -20.41
CA ASN A 541 2.98 -12.21 -19.72
C ASN A 541 2.74 -10.71 -19.93
N PHE A 542 3.81 -9.91 -19.84
CA PHE A 542 3.77 -8.48 -20.12
C PHE A 542 3.29 -8.21 -21.55
N GLY A 543 3.87 -8.92 -22.53
CA GLY A 543 3.47 -8.84 -23.93
C GLY A 543 2.00 -9.18 -24.16
N LEU A 544 1.53 -10.29 -23.58
CA LEU A 544 0.15 -10.75 -23.75
C LEU A 544 -0.86 -9.83 -23.05
N TYR A 545 -0.52 -9.27 -21.89
CA TYR A 545 -1.44 -8.43 -21.11
C TYR A 545 -1.71 -7.07 -21.77
N TYR A 546 -0.67 -6.44 -22.32
CA TYR A 546 -0.76 -5.08 -22.88
C TYR A 546 -0.95 -5.04 -24.40
N MET A 547 -1.08 -6.19 -25.08
CA MET A 547 -1.25 -6.20 -26.53
C MET A 547 -2.64 -5.72 -26.99
N VAL A 548 -2.65 -4.93 -28.06
CA VAL A 548 -3.88 -4.62 -28.84
C VAL A 548 -4.12 -5.65 -29.93
N ALA A 549 -3.03 -6.15 -30.53
CA ALA A 549 -3.04 -7.15 -31.59
C ALA A 549 -1.74 -7.96 -31.51
N MET A 550 -1.75 -9.13 -32.14
CA MET A 550 -0.60 -10.01 -32.25
C MET A 550 -0.19 -10.18 -33.71
N ILE A 551 1.09 -9.98 -34.03
CA ILE A 551 1.71 -10.39 -35.29
C ILE A 551 2.27 -11.79 -35.09
N ALA A 552 1.75 -12.77 -35.82
CA ALA A 552 2.17 -14.16 -35.75
C ALA A 552 3.12 -14.51 -36.90
N ILE A 553 4.39 -14.75 -36.61
CA ILE A 553 5.41 -15.13 -37.59
C ILE A 553 5.32 -16.64 -37.86
N CYS A 554 4.49 -17.02 -38.83
CA CYS A 554 4.14 -18.40 -39.14
C CYS A 554 5.22 -19.12 -39.98
N SER A 555 6.27 -19.61 -39.32
CA SER A 555 7.17 -20.65 -39.85
C SER A 555 6.53 -22.05 -39.79
N ASP A 556 7.13 -23.04 -40.45
CA ASP A 556 6.60 -24.42 -40.48
C ASP A 556 6.43 -25.05 -39.08
N ASN A 557 7.19 -24.58 -38.09
CA ASN A 557 7.16 -25.06 -36.70
C ASN A 557 6.47 -24.08 -35.72
N TYR A 558 5.83 -23.02 -36.20
CA TYR A 558 5.16 -22.02 -35.37
C TYR A 558 3.90 -22.60 -34.71
N GLY A 559 3.66 -22.25 -33.44
CA GLY A 559 2.54 -22.79 -32.67
C GLY A 559 2.79 -24.19 -32.10
N GLN A 560 4.04 -24.69 -32.13
CA GLN A 560 4.41 -25.96 -31.48
C GLN A 560 4.11 -25.88 -29.97
N LYS A 561 3.41 -26.88 -29.44
CA LYS A 561 3.27 -27.07 -28.00
C LYS A 561 4.57 -27.65 -27.45
N THR A 562 5.16 -26.92 -26.51
CA THR A 562 6.33 -27.37 -25.74
C THR A 562 5.95 -27.53 -24.27
N GLU A 563 6.90 -27.96 -23.44
CA GLU A 563 6.72 -27.99 -21.98
C GLU A 563 6.57 -26.59 -21.37
N SER A 564 7.15 -25.55 -22.02
CA SER A 564 6.97 -24.16 -21.59
C SER A 564 5.52 -23.69 -21.74
N VAL A 565 4.98 -23.16 -20.65
CA VAL A 565 3.67 -22.48 -20.60
C VAL A 565 3.67 -21.15 -21.36
N TYR A 566 4.83 -20.66 -21.78
CA TYR A 566 5.05 -19.43 -22.55
C TYR A 566 5.46 -19.73 -23.99
N SER A 567 5.07 -20.88 -24.52
CA SER A 567 5.33 -21.23 -25.92
C SER A 567 4.44 -20.46 -26.89
N SER A 568 4.86 -20.35 -28.16
CA SER A 568 4.02 -19.77 -29.23
C SER A 568 2.64 -20.43 -29.33
N HIS A 569 2.50 -21.69 -28.91
CA HIS A 569 1.21 -22.35 -28.77
C HIS A 569 0.31 -21.64 -27.74
N ALA A 570 0.84 -21.36 -26.54
CA ALA A 570 0.11 -20.69 -25.48
C ALA A 570 -0.24 -19.24 -25.85
N GLU A 571 0.69 -18.52 -26.48
CA GLU A 571 0.47 -17.15 -26.97
C GLU A 571 -0.68 -17.07 -27.97
N VAL A 572 -0.67 -17.95 -28.99
CA VAL A 572 -1.74 -18.03 -30.01
C VAL A 572 -3.07 -18.44 -29.38
N LYS A 573 -3.05 -19.38 -28.44
CA LYS A 573 -4.25 -19.80 -27.69
C LYS A 573 -4.86 -18.63 -26.95
N PHE A 574 -4.03 -17.89 -26.20
CA PHE A 574 -4.45 -16.73 -25.43
C PHE A 574 -5.05 -15.65 -26.33
N ALA A 575 -4.33 -15.26 -27.39
CA ALA A 575 -4.80 -14.24 -28.33
C ALA A 575 -6.15 -14.62 -28.94
N PHE A 576 -6.33 -15.88 -29.34
CA PHE A 576 -7.59 -16.37 -29.89
C PHE A 576 -8.74 -16.37 -28.87
N GLN A 577 -8.48 -16.85 -27.65
CA GLN A 577 -9.50 -16.93 -26.58
C GLN A 577 -9.96 -15.55 -26.12
N GLU A 578 -9.03 -14.61 -25.98
CA GLU A 578 -9.29 -13.21 -25.61
C GLU A 578 -9.75 -12.35 -26.79
N ARG A 579 -10.05 -12.97 -27.95
CA ARG A 579 -10.51 -12.31 -29.18
C ARG A 579 -9.60 -11.16 -29.61
N ARG A 580 -8.30 -11.28 -29.33
CA ARG A 580 -7.28 -10.35 -29.82
C ARG A 580 -7.09 -10.58 -31.31
N GLN A 581 -6.88 -9.50 -32.05
CA GLN A 581 -6.63 -9.61 -33.49
C GLN A 581 -5.27 -10.26 -33.73
N ILE A 582 -5.23 -11.16 -34.70
CA ILE A 582 -4.01 -11.87 -35.09
C ILE A 582 -3.73 -11.56 -36.56
N ILE A 583 -2.55 -11.01 -36.86
CA ILE A 583 -2.04 -10.76 -38.21
C ILE A 583 -1.03 -11.87 -38.54
N PRO A 584 -1.39 -12.87 -39.37
CA PRO A 584 -0.47 -13.94 -39.73
C PRO A 584 0.49 -13.47 -40.83
N VAL A 585 1.78 -13.72 -40.62
CA VAL A 585 2.84 -13.53 -41.61
C VAL A 585 3.38 -14.91 -41.98
N LYS A 586 3.05 -15.40 -43.18
CA LYS A 586 3.45 -16.74 -43.62
C LYS A 586 4.88 -16.73 -44.14
N PHE A 587 5.76 -17.42 -43.42
CA PHE A 587 7.14 -17.72 -43.84
C PHE A 587 7.35 -19.17 -44.25
N GLY A 588 6.59 -20.09 -43.64
CA GLY A 588 6.66 -21.52 -43.94
C GLY A 588 6.14 -21.87 -45.33
N LYS A 589 6.59 -23.02 -45.85
CA LYS A 589 6.03 -23.60 -47.09
C LYS A 589 4.62 -24.11 -46.86
N LYS A 590 4.33 -24.57 -45.63
CA LYS A 590 3.00 -25.05 -45.24
C LYS A 590 2.20 -23.95 -44.57
N TYR A 591 0.91 -23.88 -44.89
CA TYR A 591 -0.03 -23.00 -44.21
C TYR A 591 -1.42 -23.67 -44.10
N PRO A 592 -2.05 -23.70 -42.91
CA PRO A 592 -1.49 -23.28 -41.62
C PRO A 592 -0.24 -24.08 -41.21
N PRO A 593 0.61 -23.57 -40.30
CA PRO A 593 1.74 -24.34 -39.81
C PRO A 593 1.29 -25.65 -39.15
N GLU A 594 2.02 -26.74 -39.43
CA GLU A 594 1.75 -28.08 -38.90
C GLU A 594 2.94 -28.55 -38.04
N PRO A 595 3.22 -27.89 -36.88
CA PRO A 595 4.30 -28.31 -36.01
C PRO A 595 4.02 -29.68 -35.38
N LEU A 596 5.06 -30.50 -35.26
CA LEU A 596 5.06 -31.67 -34.38
C LEU A 596 5.35 -31.20 -32.96
N ASP A 597 4.53 -31.52 -31.97
CA ASP A 597 4.73 -31.08 -30.58
C ASP A 597 5.94 -31.75 -29.92
N SER A 598 6.46 -31.17 -28.83
CA SER A 598 7.63 -31.73 -28.13
C SER A 598 7.35 -33.11 -27.50
N ASP A 599 6.08 -33.39 -27.18
CA ASP A 599 5.59 -34.67 -26.68
C ASP A 599 5.26 -35.67 -27.81
N GLY A 600 5.54 -35.33 -29.08
CA GLY A 600 5.16 -36.10 -30.26
C GLY A 600 3.69 -35.99 -30.63
N GLY A 601 2.91 -35.16 -29.93
CA GLY A 601 1.51 -34.88 -30.21
C GLY A 601 1.29 -33.92 -31.39
N ASN A 602 0.03 -33.57 -31.60
CA ASN A 602 -0.44 -32.70 -32.69
C ASN A 602 -1.35 -31.55 -32.22
N ALA A 603 -1.34 -31.21 -30.93
CA ALA A 603 -2.15 -30.14 -30.36
C ALA A 603 -1.85 -28.79 -31.03
N GLY A 604 -0.57 -28.49 -31.31
CA GLY A 604 -0.18 -27.29 -32.07
C GLY A 604 -0.74 -27.26 -33.48
N THR A 605 -0.71 -28.40 -34.18
CA THR A 605 -1.29 -28.52 -35.52
C THR A 605 -2.81 -28.30 -35.50
N GLU A 606 -3.53 -28.91 -34.55
CA GLU A 606 -5.00 -28.75 -34.47
C GLU A 606 -5.40 -27.33 -34.07
N GLN A 607 -4.68 -26.68 -33.16
CA GLN A 607 -4.89 -25.27 -32.83
C GLN A 607 -4.70 -24.38 -34.06
N ASN A 608 -3.60 -24.56 -34.78
CA ASN A 608 -3.28 -23.73 -35.95
C ASN A 608 -4.32 -23.90 -37.06
N ARG A 609 -4.93 -25.07 -37.23
CA ARG A 609 -6.04 -25.27 -38.20
C ARG A 609 -7.27 -24.44 -37.88
N VAL A 610 -7.55 -24.22 -36.60
CA VAL A 610 -8.70 -23.43 -36.15
C VAL A 610 -8.37 -21.93 -36.22
N VAL A 611 -7.21 -21.53 -35.70
CA VAL A 611 -6.83 -20.11 -35.59
C VAL A 611 -6.41 -19.54 -36.94
N PHE A 612 -5.58 -20.28 -37.69
CA PHE A 612 -5.08 -19.88 -39.01
C PHE A 612 -5.84 -20.62 -40.12
N SER A 613 -7.16 -20.55 -40.07
CA SER A 613 -8.02 -21.23 -41.05
C SER A 613 -7.65 -20.81 -42.49
N LYS A 614 -7.98 -21.67 -43.47
CA LYS A 614 -7.66 -21.41 -44.89
C LYS A 614 -8.30 -20.13 -45.44
N ASP A 615 -9.35 -19.65 -44.80
CA ASP A 615 -10.09 -18.45 -45.19
C ASP A 615 -9.51 -17.18 -44.56
N LEU A 616 -8.56 -17.30 -43.62
CA LEU A 616 -7.89 -16.17 -43.00
C LEU A 616 -6.87 -15.55 -43.98
N ILE A 617 -6.99 -14.25 -44.20
CA ILE A 617 -6.03 -13.49 -45.03
C ILE A 617 -4.72 -13.32 -44.24
N TYR A 618 -3.59 -13.61 -44.89
CA TYR A 618 -2.25 -13.48 -44.32
C TYR A 618 -1.30 -12.74 -45.27
N CYS A 619 -0.22 -12.18 -44.72
CA CYS A 619 0.88 -11.64 -45.51
C CYS A 619 1.77 -12.80 -45.99
N ASP A 620 1.70 -13.17 -47.28
CA ASP A 620 2.50 -14.27 -47.83
C ASP A 620 3.91 -13.81 -48.22
N TRP A 621 4.88 -14.21 -47.41
CA TRP A 621 6.32 -13.96 -47.58
C TRP A 621 7.12 -15.27 -47.78
N SER A 622 6.44 -16.37 -48.07
CA SER A 622 7.06 -17.70 -48.24
C SER A 622 7.76 -17.90 -49.58
N THR A 623 7.37 -17.13 -50.61
CA THR A 623 7.89 -17.26 -51.99
C THR A 623 8.53 -15.98 -52.55
N ARG A 624 8.44 -14.86 -51.82
CA ARG A 624 9.01 -13.57 -52.24
C ARG A 624 10.51 -13.51 -51.95
N GLU A 625 11.22 -12.67 -52.70
CA GLU A 625 12.53 -12.21 -52.26
C GLU A 625 12.36 -11.44 -50.95
N TRP A 626 13.30 -11.64 -50.02
CA TRP A 626 13.14 -11.12 -48.66
C TRP A 626 13.42 -9.62 -48.60
N ASP A 627 12.42 -8.84 -48.19
CA ASP A 627 12.50 -7.41 -47.93
C ASP A 627 11.72 -7.10 -46.64
N ALA A 628 12.46 -6.85 -45.55
CA ALA A 628 11.87 -6.59 -44.25
C ALA A 628 11.02 -5.30 -44.22
N LYS A 629 11.43 -4.29 -44.99
CA LYS A 629 10.77 -2.99 -45.03
C LYS A 629 9.42 -3.08 -45.73
N GLU A 630 9.40 -3.71 -46.90
CA GLU A 630 8.14 -3.95 -47.63
C GLU A 630 7.18 -4.83 -46.79
N CYS A 631 7.70 -5.84 -46.08
CA CYS A 631 6.91 -6.67 -45.17
C CYS A 631 6.30 -5.84 -44.02
N ALA A 632 7.10 -4.99 -43.37
CA ALA A 632 6.64 -4.12 -42.29
C ALA A 632 5.59 -3.09 -42.77
N GLU A 633 5.73 -2.56 -44.00
CA GLU A 633 4.74 -1.66 -44.60
C GLU A 633 3.40 -2.36 -44.87
N GLU A 634 3.41 -3.62 -45.32
CA GLU A 634 2.18 -4.43 -45.47
C GLU A 634 1.50 -4.68 -44.12
N ILE A 635 2.26 -5.03 -43.09
CA ILE A 635 1.75 -5.25 -41.73
C ILE A 635 1.15 -3.97 -41.15
N LYS A 636 1.84 -2.82 -41.30
CA LYS A 636 1.32 -1.52 -40.87
C LYS A 636 0.00 -1.18 -41.56
N LYS A 637 -0.12 -1.40 -42.87
CA LYS A 637 -1.39 -1.21 -43.60
C LYS A 637 -2.50 -2.13 -43.08
N ALA A 638 -2.19 -3.34 -42.63
CA ALA A 638 -3.16 -4.23 -42.01
C ALA A 638 -3.63 -3.69 -40.66
N LEU A 639 -2.70 -3.24 -39.81
CA LEU A 639 -3.01 -2.60 -38.52
C LEU A 639 -3.87 -1.33 -38.69
N GLU A 640 -3.53 -0.45 -39.63
CA GLU A 640 -4.30 0.78 -39.89
C GLU A 640 -5.74 0.51 -40.39
N LYS A 641 -5.96 -0.61 -41.08
CA LYS A 641 -7.31 -1.05 -41.48
C LYS A 641 -8.11 -1.57 -40.28
N MET A 642 -7.44 -2.14 -39.29
CA MET A 642 -8.06 -2.62 -38.05
C MET A 642 -8.53 -1.46 -37.18
N ASP A 643 -7.73 -0.40 -37.05
CA ASP A 643 -8.09 0.80 -36.27
C ASP A 643 -9.32 1.53 -36.84
N LYS A 644 -9.53 1.45 -38.15
CA LYS A 644 -10.70 2.03 -38.82
C LYS A 644 -11.96 1.15 -38.73
N CYS A 645 -11.87 -0.04 -38.12
CA CYS A 645 -13.01 -0.91 -37.93
C CYS A 645 -13.72 -0.52 -36.61
N PRO A 646 -14.95 0.03 -36.65
CA PRO A 646 -15.69 0.47 -35.45
C PRO A 646 -16.08 -0.66 -34.49
N MET A 647 -15.64 -1.90 -34.74
CA MET A 647 -15.84 -3.08 -33.89
C MET A 647 -15.00 -3.07 -32.60
N LEU A 648 -14.11 -2.08 -32.41
CA LEU A 648 -13.31 -1.93 -31.19
C LEU A 648 -13.89 -0.91 -30.18
N ASP A 649 -14.98 -0.21 -30.53
CA ASP A 649 -15.86 0.47 -29.56
C ASP A 649 -16.85 -0.55 -28.97
N ALA A 650 -16.34 -1.54 -28.23
CA ALA A 650 -17.16 -2.55 -27.58
C ALA A 650 -17.79 -2.01 -26.29
N THR A 651 -18.92 -1.31 -26.42
CA THR A 651 -20.00 -1.34 -25.42
C THR A 651 -20.93 -2.52 -25.75
N SER A 652 -20.68 -3.67 -25.14
CA SER A 652 -21.68 -4.74 -24.99
C SER A 652 -21.33 -5.63 -23.80
#